data_AF-A0A813KS97-F1
#
_entry.id   AF-A0A813KS97-F1
#
_cell.length_a   1.000
_cell.length_b   1.000
_cell.length_c   1.000
_cell.angle_alpha   90.00
_cell.angle_beta   90.00
_cell.angle_gamma   90.00
#
_symmetry.space_group_name_H-M   'P 1'
#
loop_
_entity.id
_entity.type
_entity.pdbx_description
1 polymer ?
#
loop_
_entity_poly.entity_id
_entity_poly.type
_entity_poly.pdbx_seq_one_letter_code
_entity_poly.pdbx_strand_id
1 'polypeptide(L)'
;MMGVLWALLFLPLGRAEATFTEIANFGKMVATGLCKLPGLDPIVSFPKWGSALLPDQPKFALAVMHSSGGLTPFHGLRSMEDVDDGDPRTDLVSIQALHCPQSGTEMWILDSGKGIGDPDLAHGAAKLIRVRVRENGLSGRVLRVYTFPKDVVTGGSYLNDVRTDGRGFAYITDSNLGHILVLNLYDGKVLPWADMRMKAHLEAGEKFEVDGKDLSSKLQVPVDGIAYSEQDDMLYWKPVTRSSLYRVPAGVLRNAHRLGFDVAVEGQVEDVGKLGFHDGLDADSKGNVYLTDLANGAIQRRSADGKVSWVSEKGAMSWPDCVIASEDAVYVLTTQVHLMPFLNDGVDLRKEPNKLLRVQLGAAKAKGKLEAVLEGRSGFPAAMPPIPTLTVPEELAVAARILAAAGLALDVAGHITAMIPGGSGHMWSTPYGIWWRDVTSADILAIDADGNVVEGSWDVTPAVAIHTELHRARADAAVIIHGHPYYGSLLSAMHEIPEIAEQQAIMFDGDIALFHEYTGGIDNPADGQRLASAVGNATAIILANHGVMITGESVPQAVYRAVTFERTCRLHFDMLAAGRRPVPVPQATRQMLKRSLNTLSVDNFWRGEVRHLLRSTPDLIGRRGASCAAEGNCPDGV
;
A
#
# COMPACT_ATOMS: atom_id res chain seq x y z
N MET A 1 0.35 44.95 -58.44
CA MET A 1 0.32 43.63 -57.79
C MET A 1 1.59 43.50 -56.98
N MET A 2 1.52 43.91 -55.72
CA MET A 2 2.61 43.87 -54.73
C MET A 2 2.01 43.40 -53.41
N GLY A 3 2.85 42.73 -52.62
CA GLY A 3 2.47 41.77 -51.60
C GLY A 3 1.85 42.34 -50.33
N VAL A 4 1.24 41.42 -49.58
CA VAL A 4 0.74 41.65 -48.24
C VAL A 4 1.08 40.44 -47.37
N LEU A 5 1.96 40.72 -46.41
CA LEU A 5 2.11 40.19 -45.05
C LEU A 5 2.41 38.70 -44.80
N TRP A 6 3.69 38.46 -44.53
CA TRP A 6 4.17 37.61 -43.45
C TRP A 6 4.02 38.34 -42.10
N ALA A 7 3.19 37.84 -41.19
CA ALA A 7 3.23 38.20 -39.76
C ALA A 7 2.39 37.24 -38.90
N LEU A 8 2.76 35.95 -38.85
CA LEU A 8 2.23 35.00 -37.85
C LEU A 8 3.33 34.00 -37.46
N LEU A 9 4.39 34.49 -36.82
CA LEU A 9 5.37 33.68 -36.10
C LEU A 9 5.77 34.48 -34.86
N PHE A 10 5.16 34.14 -33.72
CA PHE A 10 5.56 34.32 -32.33
C PHE A 10 4.29 34.28 -31.47
N LEU A 11 3.68 33.09 -31.37
CA LEU A 11 2.88 32.77 -30.18
C LEU A 11 3.89 32.40 -29.08
N PRO A 12 3.88 33.08 -27.92
CA PRO A 12 4.73 32.68 -26.81
C PRO A 12 4.30 31.28 -26.38
N LEU A 13 5.28 30.38 -26.24
CA LEU A 13 5.13 29.11 -25.53
C LEU A 13 4.46 29.41 -24.18
N GLY A 14 3.30 28.79 -23.95
CA GLY A 14 2.42 29.08 -22.82
C GLY A 14 3.15 29.02 -21.47
N ARG A 15 3.15 30.15 -20.75
CA ARG A 15 3.41 30.17 -19.31
C ARG A 15 2.26 29.45 -18.61
N ALA A 16 2.57 28.44 -17.81
CA ALA A 16 1.61 27.89 -16.86
C ALA A 16 1.56 28.83 -15.64
N GLU A 17 0.56 29.71 -15.57
CA GLU A 17 0.27 30.55 -14.40
C GLU A 17 -0.81 29.84 -13.57
N ALA A 18 -0.38 29.04 -12.59
CA ALA A 18 -1.27 28.57 -11.53
C ALA A 18 -0.92 29.33 -10.25
N THR A 19 -1.82 30.21 -9.81
CA THR A 19 -1.70 30.93 -8.55
C THR A 19 -2.08 30.02 -7.38
N PHE A 20 -1.26 29.99 -6.32
CA PHE A 20 -1.61 29.28 -5.09
C PHE A 20 -2.78 29.98 -4.38
N THR A 21 -3.68 29.17 -3.85
CA THR A 21 -4.65 29.59 -2.85
C THR A 21 -4.06 29.30 -1.47
N GLU A 22 -3.99 30.31 -0.60
CA GLU A 22 -3.72 30.09 0.83
C GLU A 22 -4.92 29.37 1.45
N ILE A 23 -4.70 28.16 1.95
CA ILE A 23 -5.72 27.37 2.65
C ILE A 23 -5.67 27.68 4.14
N ALA A 24 -4.47 27.89 4.67
CA ALA A 24 -4.29 28.20 6.08
C ALA A 24 -3.04 29.01 6.37
N ASN A 25 -3.10 29.70 7.50
CA ASN A 25 -2.07 30.52 8.09
C ASN A 25 -1.75 29.97 9.48
N PHE A 26 -0.48 29.67 9.72
CA PHE A 26 0.03 29.08 10.95
C PHE A 26 0.78 30.09 11.83
N GLY A 27 0.81 31.38 11.48
CA GLY A 27 1.69 32.36 12.14
C GLY A 27 3.14 31.85 12.11
N LYS A 28 3.77 31.68 13.27
CA LYS A 28 5.10 31.07 13.41
C LYS A 28 5.09 29.57 13.75
N MET A 29 3.92 28.96 13.92
CA MET A 29 3.82 27.51 14.12
C MET A 29 4.40 26.79 12.90
N VAL A 30 5.03 25.65 13.13
CA VAL A 30 5.67 24.85 12.08
C VAL A 30 4.90 23.54 11.99
N ALA A 31 4.18 23.38 10.88
CA ALA A 31 3.59 22.11 10.52
C ALA A 31 4.49 21.42 9.49
N THR A 32 4.80 20.14 9.70
CA THR A 32 5.72 19.37 8.83
C THR A 32 5.02 18.20 8.15
N GLY A 33 4.07 17.54 8.81
CA GLY A 33 3.28 16.47 8.20
C GLY A 33 1.95 16.98 7.68
N LEU A 34 1.54 16.46 6.52
CA LEU A 34 0.25 16.77 5.91
C LEU A 34 -0.43 15.50 5.41
N CYS A 35 -1.70 15.32 5.79
CA CYS A 35 -2.57 14.27 5.27
C CYS A 35 -3.84 14.89 4.71
N LYS A 36 -4.24 14.49 3.50
CA LYS A 36 -5.52 14.88 2.90
C LYS A 36 -6.29 13.63 2.45
N LEU A 37 -7.22 13.18 3.28
CA LEU A 37 -8.13 12.11 2.91
C LEU A 37 -9.28 12.63 2.01
N PRO A 38 -9.85 11.76 1.15
CA PRO A 38 -11.01 12.13 0.33
C PRO A 38 -12.18 12.62 1.19
N GLY A 39 -12.77 13.76 0.80
CA GLY A 39 -13.96 14.32 1.48
C GLY A 39 -13.73 14.96 2.86
N LEU A 40 -12.52 14.91 3.41
CA LEU A 40 -12.18 15.47 4.72
C LEU A 40 -11.30 16.72 4.62
N ASP A 41 -11.36 17.59 5.63
CA ASP A 41 -10.40 18.67 5.78
C ASP A 41 -8.97 18.12 5.99
N PRO A 42 -7.90 18.84 5.60
CA PRO A 42 -6.53 18.40 5.83
C PRO A 42 -6.21 18.21 7.32
N ILE A 43 -5.40 17.19 7.62
CA ILE A 43 -4.82 16.93 8.94
C ILE A 43 -3.34 17.29 8.87
N VAL A 44 -2.85 18.04 9.85
CA VAL A 44 -1.44 18.44 9.94
C VAL A 44 -0.81 18.01 11.25
N SER A 45 0.51 17.78 11.25
CA SER A 45 1.29 17.52 12.45
C SER A 45 2.20 18.69 12.83
N PHE A 46 2.42 18.84 14.13
CA PHE A 46 3.31 19.84 14.72
C PHE A 46 4.42 19.12 15.51
N PRO A 47 5.65 19.07 14.98
CA PRO A 47 6.74 18.38 15.65
C PRO A 47 7.23 19.14 16.88
N LYS A 48 7.85 18.39 17.82
CA LYS A 48 8.32 18.90 19.11
C LYS A 48 9.85 19.04 19.09
N TRP A 49 10.35 20.03 18.38
CA TRP A 49 11.79 20.34 18.31
C TRP A 49 12.33 21.13 19.52
N GLY A 50 11.53 21.30 20.56
CA GLY A 50 11.88 22.07 21.75
C GLY A 50 11.57 23.57 21.63
N SER A 51 11.32 24.19 22.78
CA SER A 51 10.89 25.60 22.88
C SER A 51 11.93 26.62 22.41
N ALA A 52 13.22 26.25 22.40
CA ALA A 52 14.28 27.11 21.89
C ALA A 52 14.23 27.26 20.36
N LEU A 53 13.79 26.23 19.64
CA LEU A 53 13.65 26.26 18.18
C LEU A 53 12.24 26.69 17.76
N LEU A 54 11.22 26.19 18.46
CA LEU A 54 9.83 26.38 18.11
C LEU A 54 9.00 26.85 19.32
N PRO A 55 9.18 28.10 19.78
CA PRO A 55 8.49 28.63 20.96
C PRO A 55 6.96 28.74 20.79
N ASP A 56 6.49 28.86 19.55
CA ASP A 56 5.09 29.08 19.22
C ASP A 56 4.30 27.79 18.95
N GLN A 57 4.91 26.60 19.10
CA GLN A 57 4.21 25.35 18.77
C GLN A 57 3.00 25.10 19.67
N PRO A 58 1.90 24.57 19.10
CA PRO A 58 0.74 24.19 19.89
C PRO A 58 1.08 23.01 20.81
N LYS A 59 0.27 22.85 21.87
CA LYS A 59 0.36 21.69 22.76
C LYS A 59 -0.01 20.39 22.05
N PHE A 60 -1.07 20.41 21.24
CA PHE A 60 -1.48 19.25 20.46
C PHE A 60 -0.46 18.91 19.36
N ALA A 61 -0.23 17.62 19.13
CA ALA A 61 0.69 17.14 18.10
C ALA A 61 0.04 17.07 16.71
N LEU A 62 -1.29 16.97 16.64
CA LEU A 62 -2.08 16.86 15.41
C LEU A 62 -3.30 17.76 15.47
N ALA A 63 -3.67 18.33 14.33
CA ALA A 63 -4.93 19.06 14.20
C ALA A 63 -5.52 18.94 12.80
N VAL A 64 -6.84 19.03 12.74
CA VAL A 64 -7.61 19.23 11.52
C VAL A 64 -7.62 20.72 11.21
N MET A 65 -7.32 21.05 9.95
CA MET A 65 -7.33 22.39 9.42
C MET A 65 -8.64 22.64 8.69
N HIS A 66 -9.50 23.49 9.25
CA HIS A 66 -10.78 23.77 8.61
C HIS A 66 -10.61 24.69 7.41
N SER A 67 -11.32 24.38 6.32
CA SER A 67 -11.40 25.23 5.13
C SER A 67 -11.94 26.64 5.39
N SER A 68 -12.67 26.86 6.48
CA SER A 68 -13.12 28.17 6.97
C SER A 68 -12.04 28.95 7.74
N GLY A 69 -10.87 28.36 7.97
CA GLY A 69 -9.83 28.81 8.89
C GLY A 69 -9.98 28.22 10.29
N GLY A 70 -8.85 28.02 10.97
CA GLY A 70 -8.77 27.52 12.35
C GLY A 70 -8.30 26.06 12.46
N LEU A 71 -7.77 25.73 13.64
CA LEU A 71 -7.23 24.42 13.99
C LEU A 71 -8.09 23.76 15.07
N THR A 72 -8.49 22.50 14.82
CA THR A 72 -9.13 21.65 15.83
C THR A 72 -8.21 20.48 16.15
N PRO A 73 -7.83 20.26 17.43
CA PRO A 73 -7.00 19.12 17.81
C PRO A 73 -7.57 17.79 17.30
N PHE A 74 -6.71 16.91 16.78
CA PHE A 74 -7.12 15.57 16.35
C PHE A 74 -7.10 14.62 17.54
N HIS A 75 -8.21 13.90 17.76
CA HIS A 75 -8.42 13.10 18.97
C HIS A 75 -8.22 11.58 18.76
N GLY A 76 -8.16 10.83 19.86
CA GLY A 76 -8.06 9.36 19.86
C GLY A 76 -6.62 8.83 19.88
N LEU A 77 -5.64 9.73 20.02
CA LEU A 77 -4.22 9.44 20.24
C LEU A 77 -3.78 10.23 21.48
N ARG A 78 -2.97 9.61 22.33
CA ARG A 78 -2.37 10.26 23.52
C ARG A 78 -1.03 10.88 23.15
N SER A 79 -0.68 12.01 23.75
CA SER A 79 0.62 12.67 23.62
C SER A 79 1.36 12.61 24.95
N MET A 80 2.69 12.48 24.94
CA MET A 80 3.54 12.55 26.14
C MET A 80 3.39 13.87 26.91
N GLU A 81 3.00 14.96 26.24
CA GLU A 81 2.76 16.27 26.88
C GLU A 81 1.43 16.35 27.65
N ASP A 82 0.50 15.43 27.38
CA ASP A 82 -0.85 15.46 27.95
C ASP A 82 -0.99 14.58 29.20
N VAL A 83 0.03 13.78 29.54
CA VAL A 83 -0.04 12.72 30.57
C VAL A 83 1.22 12.70 31.43
N ASP A 84 1.04 12.46 32.73
CA ASP A 84 2.16 12.34 33.69
C ASP A 84 2.83 10.94 33.66
N ASP A 85 2.14 9.94 33.10
CA ASP A 85 2.53 8.52 33.08
C ASP A 85 2.76 7.96 31.66
N GLY A 86 3.13 8.82 30.71
CA GLY A 86 3.24 8.47 29.30
C GLY A 86 4.27 7.38 29.00
N ASP A 87 3.93 6.49 28.06
CA ASP A 87 4.84 5.50 27.49
C ASP A 87 5.19 5.90 26.05
N PRO A 88 6.46 6.26 25.75
CA PRO A 88 6.86 6.71 24.42
C PRO A 88 6.67 5.64 23.33
N ARG A 89 6.46 4.37 23.70
CA ARG A 89 6.15 3.28 22.77
C ARG A 89 4.72 3.32 22.24
N THR A 90 3.80 3.97 22.95
CA THR A 90 2.38 4.05 22.59
C THR A 90 1.87 5.47 22.42
N ASP A 91 2.43 6.42 23.17
CA ASP A 91 2.03 7.82 23.17
C ASP A 91 2.91 8.64 22.22
N LEU A 92 2.34 9.67 21.61
CA LEU A 92 2.99 10.53 20.63
C LEU A 92 4.09 11.37 21.31
N VAL A 93 5.25 11.46 20.69
CA VAL A 93 6.40 12.23 21.18
C VAL A 93 6.66 13.46 20.30
N SER A 94 7.02 13.24 19.02
CA SER A 94 7.28 14.31 18.06
C SER A 94 6.95 13.83 16.65
N ILE A 95 5.76 14.20 16.16
CA ILE A 95 5.30 13.74 14.83
C ILE A 95 5.94 14.58 13.74
N GLN A 96 6.74 13.95 12.90
CA GLN A 96 7.46 14.59 11.82
C GLN A 96 6.68 14.55 10.50
N ALA A 97 6.18 13.38 10.10
CA ALA A 97 5.46 13.22 8.83
C ALA A 97 4.14 12.47 8.96
N LEU A 98 3.27 12.76 8.01
CA LEU A 98 2.01 12.06 7.78
C LEU A 98 1.99 11.50 6.36
N HIS A 99 1.40 10.32 6.18
CA HIS A 99 1.13 9.77 4.86
C HIS A 99 -0.28 9.19 4.81
N CYS A 100 -1.03 9.59 3.79
CA CYS A 100 -2.37 9.11 3.55
C CYS A 100 -2.44 8.57 2.12
N PRO A 101 -2.58 7.24 1.95
CA PRO A 101 -2.81 6.65 0.63
C PRO A 101 -4.01 7.33 -0.04
N GLN A 102 -3.96 7.50 -1.36
CA GLN A 102 -4.95 8.29 -2.11
C GLN A 102 -6.38 7.70 -2.03
N SER A 103 -6.50 6.41 -1.68
CA SER A 103 -7.78 5.76 -1.43
C SER A 103 -7.85 5.23 0.01
N GLY A 104 -9.01 5.41 0.64
CA GLY A 104 -9.30 4.86 1.97
C GLY A 104 -9.52 5.91 3.05
N THR A 105 -9.45 5.45 4.30
CA THR A 105 -9.67 6.24 5.51
C THR A 105 -8.50 6.09 6.49
N GLU A 106 -7.35 5.70 6.00
CA GLU A 106 -6.19 5.38 6.83
C GLU A 106 -5.12 6.46 6.70
N MET A 107 -4.56 6.82 7.85
CA MET A 107 -3.46 7.76 8.00
C MET A 107 -2.30 7.02 8.68
N TRP A 108 -1.11 7.22 8.13
CA TRP A 108 0.14 6.78 8.70
C TRP A 108 0.81 7.98 9.36
N ILE A 109 1.22 7.80 10.61
CA ILE A 109 1.88 8.82 11.42
C ILE A 109 3.31 8.35 11.68
N LEU A 110 4.29 9.11 11.20
CA LEU A 110 5.68 8.91 11.54
C LEU A 110 6.05 9.81 12.71
N ASP A 111 6.24 9.19 13.87
CA ASP A 111 6.76 9.83 15.07
C ASP A 111 8.28 9.65 15.08
N SER A 112 9.03 10.75 15.00
CA SER A 112 10.49 10.73 15.05
C SER A 112 11.00 10.35 16.44
N GLY A 113 10.14 10.44 17.46
CA GLY A 113 10.47 10.11 18.84
C GLY A 113 11.27 11.17 19.58
N LYS A 114 11.71 12.23 18.89
CA LYS A 114 12.53 13.31 19.45
C LYS A 114 12.59 14.55 18.56
N GLY A 115 13.08 15.64 19.12
CA GLY A 115 13.35 16.89 18.39
C GLY A 115 14.62 16.86 17.55
N ILE A 116 14.75 17.81 16.61
CA ILE A 116 16.00 18.02 15.87
C ILE A 116 17.13 18.39 16.84
N GLY A 117 18.27 17.73 16.70
CA GLY A 117 19.46 17.98 17.53
C GLY A 117 19.41 17.34 18.91
N ASP A 118 18.30 16.71 19.30
CA ASP A 118 18.22 15.94 20.54
C ASP A 118 19.07 14.65 20.41
N PRO A 119 20.09 14.45 21.26
CA PRO A 119 20.90 13.24 21.21
C PRO A 119 20.17 12.00 21.75
N ASP A 120 19.13 12.19 22.56
CA ASP A 120 18.48 11.11 23.28
C ASP A 120 17.25 10.62 22.49
N LEU A 121 17.25 9.33 22.16
CA LEU A 121 16.08 8.65 21.60
C LEU A 121 15.64 7.54 22.55
N ALA A 122 14.55 7.78 23.25
CA ALA A 122 13.96 6.75 24.12
C ALA A 122 13.52 5.54 23.30
N HIS A 123 13.63 4.34 23.90
CA HIS A 123 13.30 3.11 23.20
C HIS A 123 11.84 3.06 22.76
N GLY A 124 11.63 2.86 21.46
CA GLY A 124 10.29 2.81 20.85
C GLY A 124 9.58 4.18 20.75
N ALA A 125 10.25 5.27 21.12
CA ALA A 125 9.76 6.63 20.88
C ALA A 125 9.58 6.90 19.38
N ALA A 126 10.59 6.54 18.58
CA ALA A 126 10.48 6.52 17.13
C ALA A 126 9.60 5.34 16.70
N LYS A 127 8.53 5.64 15.95
CA LYS A 127 7.53 4.65 15.57
C LYS A 127 6.71 5.09 14.36
N LEU A 128 6.23 4.10 13.61
CA LEU A 128 5.20 4.28 12.58
C LEU A 128 3.85 3.81 13.13
N ILE A 129 2.82 4.64 13.04
CA ILE A 129 1.49 4.33 13.57
C ILE A 129 0.49 4.30 12.42
N ARG A 130 -0.23 3.19 12.28
CA ARG A 130 -1.35 3.06 11.35
C ARG A 130 -2.64 3.43 12.07
N VAL A 131 -3.35 4.44 11.59
CA VAL A 131 -4.58 4.96 12.20
C VAL A 131 -5.72 4.90 11.19
N ARG A 132 -6.89 4.43 11.62
CA ARG A 132 -8.14 4.61 10.88
C ARG A 132 -8.80 5.91 11.32
N VAL A 133 -8.86 6.88 10.42
CA VAL A 133 -9.55 8.15 10.63
C VAL A 133 -11.06 7.89 10.58
N ARG A 134 -11.80 8.45 11.54
CA ARG A 134 -13.26 8.34 11.59
C ARG A 134 -13.90 9.24 10.53
N GLU A 135 -15.15 8.95 10.18
CA GLU A 135 -15.90 9.70 9.16
C GLU A 135 -16.00 11.21 9.42
N ASN A 136 -15.93 11.63 10.69
CA ASN A 136 -15.93 13.04 11.05
C ASN A 136 -14.60 13.76 10.80
N GLY A 137 -13.52 13.05 10.47
CA GLY A 137 -12.17 13.59 10.27
C GLY A 137 -11.46 14.10 11.52
N LEU A 138 -12.15 14.25 12.65
CA LEU A 138 -11.64 14.86 13.89
C LEU A 138 -10.96 13.87 14.84
N SER A 139 -11.02 12.56 14.55
CA SER A 139 -10.49 11.53 15.45
C SER A 139 -10.10 10.26 14.70
N GLY A 140 -9.25 9.46 15.34
CA GLY A 140 -8.78 8.21 14.77
C GLY A 140 -8.80 7.05 15.78
N ARG A 141 -8.72 5.83 15.26
CA ARG A 141 -8.43 4.62 16.03
C ARG A 141 -7.10 4.04 15.58
N VAL A 142 -6.16 3.86 16.50
CA VAL A 142 -4.92 3.13 16.25
C VAL A 142 -5.27 1.71 15.80
N LEU A 143 -4.75 1.31 14.65
CA LEU A 143 -4.84 -0.05 14.14
C LEU A 143 -3.59 -0.85 14.49
N ARG A 144 -2.41 -0.22 14.39
CA ARG A 144 -1.13 -0.87 14.68
C ARG A 144 -0.05 0.18 14.96
N VAL A 145 0.88 -0.17 15.84
CA VAL A 145 2.12 0.59 16.10
C VAL A 145 3.30 -0.29 15.70
N TYR A 146 4.23 0.27 14.94
CA TYR A 146 5.50 -0.36 14.58
C TYR A 146 6.61 0.41 15.29
N THR A 147 7.21 -0.19 16.30
CA THR A 147 8.44 0.30 16.93
C THR A 147 9.65 -0.32 16.23
N PHE A 148 10.80 0.33 16.37
CA PHE A 148 12.02 -0.10 15.70
C PHE A 148 13.07 -0.65 16.69
N PRO A 149 13.83 -1.69 16.30
CA PRO A 149 14.98 -2.16 17.08
C PRO A 149 16.02 -1.06 17.30
N LYS A 150 16.67 -1.05 18.47
CA LYS A 150 17.64 0.00 18.87
C LYS A 150 18.91 0.04 18.02
N ASP A 151 19.24 -1.08 17.40
CA ASP A 151 20.38 -1.24 16.50
C ASP A 151 20.05 -0.78 15.06
N VAL A 152 18.76 -0.72 14.71
CA VAL A 152 18.30 -0.16 13.42
C VAL A 152 18.03 1.34 13.53
N VAL A 153 17.29 1.76 14.55
CA VAL A 153 17.01 3.17 14.85
C VAL A 153 17.72 3.53 16.14
N THR A 154 18.78 4.31 16.01
CA THR A 154 19.73 4.61 17.09
C THR A 154 19.52 6.02 17.64
N GLY A 155 20.25 6.40 18.69
CA GLY A 155 20.27 7.79 19.16
C GLY A 155 20.71 8.79 18.07
N GLY A 156 21.46 8.36 17.06
CA GLY A 156 21.83 9.19 15.92
C GLY A 156 20.72 9.41 14.89
N SER A 157 19.69 8.56 14.87
CA SER A 157 18.63 8.59 13.86
C SER A 157 17.73 9.82 13.97
N TYR A 158 17.18 10.26 12.84
CA TYR A 158 16.06 11.20 12.79
C TYR A 158 15.13 10.80 11.62
N LEU A 159 14.01 10.15 11.95
CA LEU A 159 13.06 9.69 10.94
C LEU A 159 12.24 10.86 10.42
N ASN A 160 12.27 11.08 9.10
CA ASN A 160 11.75 12.30 8.50
C ASN A 160 10.48 12.08 7.68
N ASP A 161 10.54 11.29 6.61
CA ASP A 161 9.41 11.09 5.70
C ASP A 161 9.04 9.61 5.56
N VAL A 162 7.79 9.31 5.16
CA VAL A 162 7.28 7.94 5.01
C VAL A 162 6.36 7.77 3.79
N ARG A 163 6.55 6.71 3.01
CA ARG A 163 5.58 6.27 1.98
C ARG A 163 5.23 4.80 2.16
N THR A 164 3.97 4.44 1.87
CA THR A 164 3.53 3.04 1.79
C THR A 164 3.23 2.66 0.36
N ASP A 165 3.45 1.40 -0.01
CA ASP A 165 3.26 0.95 -1.41
C ASP A 165 1.96 0.22 -1.69
N GLY A 166 1.09 0.05 -0.69
CA GLY A 166 -0.12 -0.75 -0.80
C GLY A 166 0.13 -2.26 -1.01
N ARG A 167 1.40 -2.71 -0.99
CA ARG A 167 1.83 -4.12 -1.15
C ARG A 167 2.40 -4.69 0.14
N GLY A 168 2.17 -3.99 1.25
CA GLY A 168 2.57 -4.41 2.59
C GLY A 168 3.96 -3.93 3.00
N PHE A 169 4.50 -2.89 2.36
CA PHE A 169 5.74 -2.26 2.81
C PHE A 169 5.59 -0.75 3.02
N ALA A 170 6.40 -0.24 3.94
CA ALA A 170 6.63 1.19 4.13
C ALA A 170 8.13 1.50 3.96
N TYR A 171 8.41 2.68 3.45
CA TYR A 171 9.74 3.22 3.24
C TYR A 171 9.85 4.49 4.07
N ILE A 172 10.86 4.59 4.94
CA ILE A 172 11.01 5.69 5.88
C ILE A 172 12.42 6.25 5.77
N THR A 173 12.58 7.56 5.59
CA THR A 173 13.91 8.18 5.55
C THR A 173 14.44 8.45 6.94
N ASP A 174 15.72 8.12 7.15
CA ASP A 174 16.51 8.58 8.29
C ASP A 174 17.44 9.70 7.80
N SER A 175 17.05 10.93 8.07
CA SER A 175 17.73 12.14 7.59
C SER A 175 19.03 12.48 8.31
N ASN A 176 19.36 11.76 9.38
CA ASN A 176 20.67 11.91 10.00
C ASN A 176 21.65 10.85 9.52
N LEU A 177 21.22 9.58 9.53
CA LEU A 177 22.11 8.46 9.18
C LEU A 177 22.23 8.24 7.67
N GLY A 178 21.29 8.76 6.87
CA GLY A 178 21.33 8.66 5.42
C GLY A 178 20.89 7.30 4.88
N HIS A 179 19.89 6.68 5.51
CA HIS A 179 19.33 5.39 5.11
C HIS A 179 17.83 5.50 4.86
N ILE A 180 17.29 4.56 4.10
CA ILE A 180 15.86 4.33 3.98
C ILE A 180 15.55 3.03 4.73
N LEU A 181 14.74 3.11 5.78
CA LEU A 181 14.20 1.93 6.45
C LEU A 181 13.13 1.31 5.56
N VAL A 182 13.29 0.04 5.23
CA VAL A 182 12.28 -0.74 4.52
C VAL A 182 11.58 -1.59 5.58
N LEU A 183 10.32 -1.28 5.86
CA LEU A 183 9.50 -1.94 6.89
C LEU A 183 8.48 -2.84 6.22
N ASN A 184 8.50 -4.13 6.56
CA ASN A 184 7.43 -5.07 6.21
C ASN A 184 6.24 -4.88 7.18
N LEU A 185 5.10 -4.47 6.65
CA LEU A 185 3.90 -4.15 7.42
C LEU A 185 3.15 -5.40 7.92
N TYR A 186 3.46 -6.58 7.39
CA TYR A 186 2.83 -7.83 7.85
C TYR A 186 3.43 -8.27 9.19
N ASP A 187 4.74 -8.48 9.24
CA ASP A 187 5.46 -9.01 10.40
C ASP A 187 6.14 -7.93 11.26
N GLY A 188 6.26 -6.69 10.76
CA GLY A 188 6.91 -5.58 11.46
C GLY A 188 8.43 -5.62 11.40
N LYS A 189 9.04 -6.53 10.63
CA LYS A 189 10.49 -6.54 10.42
C LYS A 189 10.91 -5.32 9.61
N VAL A 190 12.05 -4.75 9.98
CA VAL A 190 12.62 -3.58 9.33
C VAL A 190 14.10 -3.82 9.08
N LEU A 191 14.57 -3.43 7.89
CA LEU A 191 16.00 -3.37 7.59
C LEU A 191 16.35 -1.98 7.04
N PRO A 192 17.48 -1.39 7.47
CA PRO A 192 17.98 -0.16 6.88
C PRO A 192 18.65 -0.46 5.53
N TRP A 193 18.25 0.26 4.49
CA TRP A 193 18.93 0.27 3.20
C TRP A 193 19.77 1.54 3.07
N ALA A 194 21.04 1.37 2.72
CA ALA A 194 21.98 2.45 2.46
C ALA A 194 22.44 2.44 1.00
N ASP A 195 22.64 3.62 0.43
CA ASP A 195 23.27 3.79 -0.87
C ASP A 195 24.21 5.01 -0.83
N MET A 196 25.35 4.97 -1.52
CA MET A 196 26.31 6.09 -1.57
C MET A 196 25.69 7.40 -2.09
N ARG A 197 24.63 7.31 -2.90
CA ARG A 197 23.87 8.45 -3.41
C ARG A 197 22.97 9.09 -2.36
N MET A 198 22.71 8.41 -1.25
CA MET A 198 22.04 8.97 -0.06
C MET A 198 23.01 9.73 0.84
N LYS A 199 24.31 9.88 0.51
CA LYS A 199 25.22 10.70 1.32
C LYS A 199 25.06 12.18 0.98
N ALA A 200 24.96 13.03 2.01
CA ALA A 200 24.98 14.48 1.87
C ALA A 200 26.30 14.92 1.23
N HIS A 201 26.26 15.41 0.00
CA HIS A 201 27.46 15.78 -0.73
C HIS A 201 27.12 16.68 -1.91
N LEU A 202 27.57 17.93 -1.86
CA LEU A 202 27.51 18.82 -3.01
C LEU A 202 28.54 18.40 -4.05
N GLU A 203 28.15 18.35 -5.32
CA GLU A 203 29.10 18.10 -6.39
C GLU A 203 30.05 19.31 -6.58
N ALA A 204 31.19 19.07 -7.23
CA ALA A 204 32.18 20.12 -7.46
C ALA A 204 31.57 21.33 -8.19
N GLY A 205 31.63 22.50 -7.54
CA GLY A 205 31.11 23.76 -8.06
C GLY A 205 29.63 24.03 -7.74
N GLU A 206 28.92 23.09 -7.10
CA GLU A 206 27.56 23.33 -6.62
C GLU A 206 27.56 24.14 -5.31
N LYS A 207 26.52 24.96 -5.14
CA LYS A 207 26.22 25.69 -3.91
C LYS A 207 24.77 25.48 -3.56
N PHE A 208 24.50 25.08 -2.31
CA PHE A 208 23.15 25.06 -1.79
C PHE A 208 22.78 26.46 -1.30
N GLU A 209 22.08 27.21 -2.14
CA GLU A 209 21.68 28.59 -1.87
C GLU A 209 20.16 28.70 -1.75
N VAL A 210 19.70 29.37 -0.69
CA VAL A 210 18.29 29.68 -0.45
C VAL A 210 18.18 31.15 -0.10
N ASP A 211 17.30 31.89 -0.79
CA ASP A 211 17.12 33.35 -0.61
C ASP A 211 18.44 34.15 -0.66
N GLY A 212 19.37 33.78 -1.54
CA GLY A 212 20.66 34.46 -1.68
C GLY A 212 21.71 34.09 -0.62
N LYS A 213 21.40 33.17 0.29
CA LYS A 213 22.29 32.73 1.36
C LYS A 213 22.84 31.34 1.07
N ASP A 214 24.17 31.23 1.07
CA ASP A 214 24.88 29.96 0.94
C ASP A 214 24.78 29.16 2.24
N LEU A 215 24.10 28.02 2.19
CA LEU A 215 23.88 27.09 3.29
C LEU A 215 24.75 25.83 3.19
N SER A 216 25.64 25.75 2.19
CA SER A 216 26.43 24.56 1.88
C SER A 216 27.24 24.00 3.06
N SER A 217 27.74 24.88 3.93
CA SER A 217 28.50 24.50 5.14
C SER A 217 27.64 24.40 6.40
N LYS A 218 26.39 24.87 6.35
CA LYS A 218 25.50 24.95 7.53
C LYS A 218 24.47 23.83 7.58
N LEU A 219 24.12 23.22 6.45
CA LEU A 219 23.14 22.14 6.39
C LEU A 219 23.62 21.02 5.47
N GLN A 220 23.57 19.78 5.97
CA GLN A 220 23.91 18.57 5.22
C GLN A 220 22.91 17.47 5.57
N VAL A 221 21.88 17.31 4.75
CA VAL A 221 20.86 16.26 4.93
C VAL A 221 21.05 15.18 3.85
N PRO A 222 21.39 13.94 4.24
CA PRO A 222 21.77 12.88 3.30
C PRO A 222 20.57 12.26 2.55
N VAL A 223 19.42 12.06 3.20
CA VAL A 223 18.18 11.65 2.53
C VAL A 223 16.99 12.22 3.28
N ASP A 224 16.01 12.76 2.57
CA ASP A 224 14.86 13.42 3.19
C ASP A 224 13.55 13.08 2.47
N GLY A 225 13.17 13.83 1.45
CA GLY A 225 11.94 13.59 0.72
C GLY A 225 11.96 12.27 -0.07
N ILE A 226 10.87 11.53 0.03
CA ILE A 226 10.61 10.32 -0.74
C ILE A 226 9.23 10.36 -1.40
N ALA A 227 9.14 9.77 -2.58
CA ALA A 227 7.88 9.55 -3.26
C ALA A 227 7.81 8.11 -3.76
N TYR A 228 6.63 7.50 -3.64
CA TYR A 228 6.37 6.20 -4.24
C TYR A 228 5.34 6.35 -5.35
N SER A 229 5.72 5.97 -6.57
CA SER A 229 4.84 5.98 -7.73
C SER A 229 4.24 4.59 -7.92
N GLU A 230 2.93 4.49 -7.71
CA GLU A 230 2.17 3.25 -7.93
C GLU A 230 2.15 2.82 -9.41
N GLN A 231 2.24 3.79 -10.33
CA GLN A 231 2.12 3.53 -11.77
C GLN A 231 3.25 2.65 -12.30
N ASP A 232 4.49 2.93 -11.88
CA ASP A 232 5.70 2.23 -12.32
C ASP A 232 6.38 1.42 -11.20
N ASP A 233 5.80 1.41 -9.99
CA ASP A 233 6.33 0.69 -8.81
C ASP A 233 7.76 1.14 -8.44
N MET A 234 7.98 2.46 -8.51
CA MET A 234 9.27 3.10 -8.26
C MET A 234 9.26 3.92 -6.97
N LEU A 235 10.30 3.74 -6.15
CA LEU A 235 10.60 4.62 -5.04
C LEU A 235 11.61 5.68 -5.51
N TYR A 236 11.23 6.93 -5.40
CA TYR A 236 12.07 8.11 -5.63
C TYR A 236 12.57 8.64 -4.29
N TRP A 237 13.80 9.13 -4.22
CA TRP A 237 14.32 9.80 -3.05
C TRP A 237 15.26 10.94 -3.39
N LYS A 238 15.40 11.86 -2.44
CA LYS A 238 16.24 13.04 -2.58
C LYS A 238 17.07 13.30 -1.32
N PRO A 239 18.40 13.42 -1.46
CA PRO A 239 19.22 14.19 -0.53
C PRO A 239 18.94 15.68 -0.69
N VAL A 240 18.63 16.41 0.39
CA VAL A 240 18.41 17.86 0.33
C VAL A 240 19.63 18.58 -0.22
N THR A 241 20.82 18.05 0.07
CA THR A 241 22.11 18.65 -0.34
C THR A 241 22.76 17.98 -1.54
N ARG A 242 21.96 17.36 -2.42
CA ARG A 242 22.37 16.98 -3.77
C ARG A 242 21.43 17.59 -4.80
N SER A 243 21.93 17.85 -6.00
CA SER A 243 21.11 18.34 -7.11
C SER A 243 20.37 17.24 -7.87
N SER A 244 20.89 16.01 -7.90
CA SER A 244 20.27 14.86 -8.59
C SER A 244 19.08 14.24 -7.84
N LEU A 245 18.09 13.78 -8.60
CA LEU A 245 16.99 12.92 -8.14
C LEU A 245 17.34 11.46 -8.42
N TYR A 246 17.02 10.54 -7.51
CA TYR A 246 17.28 9.12 -7.70
C TYR A 246 16.00 8.31 -7.60
N ARG A 247 15.99 7.12 -8.21
CA ARG A 247 14.90 6.16 -8.08
C ARG A 247 15.38 4.72 -8.15
N VAL A 248 14.57 3.82 -7.61
CA VAL A 248 14.80 2.37 -7.62
C VAL A 248 13.46 1.65 -7.73
N PRO A 249 13.39 0.49 -8.42
CA PRO A 249 12.20 -0.35 -8.37
C PRO A 249 11.93 -0.79 -6.92
N ALA A 250 10.76 -0.44 -6.39
CA ALA A 250 10.40 -0.77 -5.01
C ALA A 250 10.34 -2.30 -4.80
N GLY A 251 10.03 -3.07 -5.85
CA GLY A 251 10.08 -4.54 -5.82
C GLY A 251 11.46 -5.11 -5.49
N VAL A 252 12.54 -4.44 -5.90
CA VAL A 252 13.90 -4.85 -5.56
C VAL A 252 14.13 -4.66 -4.06
N LEU A 253 13.70 -3.53 -3.49
CA LEU A 253 13.80 -3.27 -2.05
C LEU A 253 13.00 -4.27 -1.22
N ARG A 254 11.77 -4.59 -1.63
CA ARG A 254 10.93 -5.59 -0.96
C ARG A 254 11.57 -6.98 -0.91
N ASN A 255 12.17 -7.40 -2.03
CA ASN A 255 12.83 -8.69 -2.12
C ASN A 255 14.15 -8.70 -1.32
N ALA A 256 14.94 -7.64 -1.45
CA ALA A 256 16.20 -7.46 -0.74
C ALA A 256 16.01 -7.37 0.79
N HIS A 257 14.88 -6.84 1.26
CA HIS A 257 14.52 -6.82 2.68
C HIS A 257 14.51 -8.22 3.33
N ARG A 258 14.35 -9.30 2.56
CA ARG A 258 14.43 -10.68 3.09
C ARG A 258 15.83 -11.29 3.04
N LEU A 259 16.71 -10.76 2.17
CA LEU A 259 17.95 -11.41 1.76
C LEU A 259 19.21 -10.57 2.08
N GLY A 260 19.04 -9.30 2.46
CA GLY A 260 20.11 -8.30 2.58
C GLY A 260 20.18 -7.38 1.35
N PHE A 261 20.53 -6.10 1.56
CA PHE A 261 20.53 -5.07 0.50
C PHE A 261 21.82 -4.99 -0.31
N ASP A 262 22.97 -5.34 0.27
CA ASP A 262 24.30 -4.98 -0.24
C ASP A 262 24.58 -5.44 -1.68
N VAL A 263 23.98 -6.57 -2.11
CA VAL A 263 24.13 -7.09 -3.48
C VAL A 263 22.85 -6.95 -4.30
N ALA A 264 21.68 -7.02 -3.67
CA ALA A 264 20.41 -7.14 -4.38
C ALA A 264 19.97 -5.85 -5.07
N VAL A 265 20.41 -4.68 -4.59
CA VAL A 265 20.00 -3.37 -5.10
C VAL A 265 21.07 -2.74 -6.01
N GLU A 266 22.28 -3.31 -6.05
CA GLU A 266 23.39 -2.78 -6.85
C GLU A 266 23.03 -2.79 -8.35
N GLY A 267 23.30 -1.67 -9.03
CA GLY A 267 22.96 -1.47 -10.44
C GLY A 267 21.47 -1.25 -10.75
N GLN A 268 20.57 -1.33 -9.77
CA GLN A 268 19.12 -1.10 -9.97
C GLN A 268 18.69 0.35 -9.71
N VAL A 269 19.55 1.14 -9.08
CA VAL A 269 19.28 2.55 -8.80
C VAL A 269 19.65 3.41 -9.99
N GLU A 270 18.71 4.25 -10.41
CA GLU A 270 18.84 5.19 -11.51
C GLU A 270 19.04 6.62 -10.98
N ASP A 271 19.99 7.35 -11.57
CA ASP A 271 20.07 8.81 -11.48
C ASP A 271 19.14 9.41 -12.54
N VAL A 272 18.15 10.17 -12.08
CA VAL A 272 17.07 10.75 -12.90
C VAL A 272 17.45 12.15 -13.41
N GLY A 273 18.65 12.63 -13.06
CA GLY A 273 19.22 13.89 -13.50
C GLY A 273 19.15 14.98 -12.42
N LYS A 274 19.88 16.06 -12.70
CA LYS A 274 19.99 17.24 -11.83
C LYS A 274 18.75 18.13 -11.91
N LEU A 275 18.00 18.18 -10.82
CA LEU A 275 16.76 18.97 -10.71
C LEU A 275 16.90 20.15 -9.75
N GLY A 276 17.97 20.22 -8.96
CA GLY A 276 18.16 21.20 -7.90
C GLY A 276 18.00 20.58 -6.50
N PHE A 277 17.83 21.45 -5.50
CA PHE A 277 17.74 21.07 -4.09
C PHE A 277 16.28 21.07 -3.65
N HIS A 278 15.84 19.96 -3.10
CA HIS A 278 14.45 19.76 -2.69
C HIS A 278 14.36 19.18 -1.29
N ASP A 279 13.26 19.50 -0.63
CA ASP A 279 12.88 18.94 0.67
C ASP A 279 11.91 17.76 0.42
N GLY A 280 10.61 17.92 0.71
CA GLY A 280 9.57 16.93 0.43
C GLY A 280 9.32 16.60 -1.04
N LEU A 281 8.98 15.33 -1.27
CA LEU A 281 8.60 14.77 -2.55
C LEU A 281 7.24 14.08 -2.42
N ASP A 282 6.42 14.06 -3.47
CA ASP A 282 5.26 13.15 -3.51
C ASP A 282 4.93 12.73 -4.95
N ALA A 283 4.19 11.63 -5.13
CA ALA A 283 3.78 11.16 -6.44
C ALA A 283 2.26 11.05 -6.55
N ASP A 284 1.72 11.40 -7.72
CA ASP A 284 0.31 11.18 -8.03
C ASP A 284 0.05 9.80 -8.66
N SER A 285 -1.23 9.42 -8.76
CA SER A 285 -1.66 8.17 -9.42
C SER A 285 -1.32 8.09 -10.93
N LYS A 286 -0.84 9.20 -11.52
CA LYS A 286 -0.45 9.31 -12.93
C LYS A 286 1.08 9.27 -13.10
N GLY A 287 1.81 8.89 -12.05
CA GLY A 287 3.27 8.76 -12.03
C GLY A 287 4.02 10.07 -12.16
N ASN A 288 3.35 11.21 -11.94
CA ASN A 288 4.04 12.49 -11.83
C ASN A 288 4.64 12.60 -10.43
N VAL A 289 5.89 13.04 -10.35
CA VAL A 289 6.59 13.31 -9.08
C VAL A 289 6.67 14.82 -8.88
N TYR A 290 6.23 15.28 -7.72
CA TYR A 290 6.23 16.67 -7.30
C TYR A 290 7.36 16.89 -6.30
N LEU A 291 8.11 17.96 -6.47
CA LEU A 291 9.30 18.26 -5.67
C LEU A 291 9.28 19.70 -5.19
N THR A 292 9.58 19.91 -3.90
CA THR A 292 9.65 21.22 -3.26
C THR A 292 10.99 21.91 -3.51
N ASP A 293 11.07 22.79 -4.51
CA ASP A 293 12.33 23.43 -4.87
C ASP A 293 12.67 24.56 -3.88
N LEU A 294 13.74 24.34 -3.10
CA LEU A 294 14.17 25.25 -2.04
C LEU A 294 14.85 26.51 -2.59
N ALA A 295 15.68 26.36 -3.62
CA ALA A 295 16.45 27.48 -4.17
C ALA A 295 15.56 28.48 -4.91
N ASN A 296 14.51 27.99 -5.58
CA ASN A 296 13.59 28.80 -6.35
C ASN A 296 12.30 29.12 -5.60
N GLY A 297 12.08 28.58 -4.39
CA GLY A 297 10.85 28.78 -3.62
C GLY A 297 9.60 28.45 -4.45
N ALA A 298 9.55 27.23 -5.01
CA ALA A 298 8.53 26.80 -5.96
C ALA A 298 8.33 25.29 -5.98
N ILE A 299 7.33 24.81 -6.72
CA ILE A 299 7.11 23.39 -6.95
C ILE A 299 7.48 23.00 -8.38
N GLN A 300 8.30 21.98 -8.50
CA GLN A 300 8.56 21.29 -9.76
C GLN A 300 7.67 20.05 -9.87
N ARG A 301 7.27 19.72 -11.09
CA ARG A 301 6.68 18.44 -11.44
C ARG A 301 7.54 17.77 -12.50
N ARG A 302 7.98 16.56 -12.23
CA ARG A 302 8.47 15.61 -13.22
C ARG A 302 7.31 14.73 -13.67
N SER A 303 6.93 14.79 -14.94
CA SER A 303 5.90 13.88 -15.47
C SER A 303 6.41 12.46 -15.61
N ALA A 304 5.49 11.50 -15.75
CA ALA A 304 5.83 10.09 -15.95
C ALA A 304 6.78 9.84 -17.15
N ASP A 305 6.69 10.66 -18.21
CA ASP A 305 7.61 10.63 -19.36
C ASP A 305 8.97 11.30 -19.10
N GLY A 306 9.21 11.78 -17.89
CA GLY A 306 10.47 12.37 -17.43
C GLY A 306 10.62 13.88 -17.67
N LYS A 307 9.65 14.56 -18.28
CA LYS A 307 9.74 16.02 -18.48
C LYS A 307 9.53 16.78 -17.18
N VAL A 308 10.29 17.84 -16.99
CA VAL A 308 10.23 18.69 -15.80
C VAL A 308 9.56 20.01 -16.14
N SER A 309 8.61 20.43 -15.33
CA SER A 309 7.86 21.68 -15.48
C SER A 309 7.61 22.33 -14.13
N TRP A 310 7.57 23.66 -14.08
CA TRP A 310 7.12 24.39 -12.90
C TRP A 310 5.61 24.22 -12.73
N VAL A 311 5.18 23.93 -11.49
CA VAL A 311 3.77 23.93 -11.08
C VAL A 311 3.38 25.32 -10.55
N SER A 312 4.37 26.10 -10.12
CA SER A 312 4.16 27.43 -9.57
C SER A 312 5.19 28.46 -10.02
N GLU A 313 4.89 29.72 -9.75
CA GLU A 313 5.88 30.79 -9.87
C GLU A 313 7.06 30.58 -8.91
N LYS A 314 8.23 31.06 -9.34
CA LYS A 314 9.42 31.13 -8.49
C LYS A 314 9.28 32.22 -7.45
N GLY A 315 9.70 31.94 -6.23
CA GLY A 315 9.54 32.83 -5.07
C GLY A 315 8.13 32.86 -4.49
N ALA A 316 7.25 31.93 -4.91
CA ALA A 316 5.89 31.84 -4.39
C ALA A 316 5.83 31.43 -2.91
N MET A 317 6.91 30.82 -2.40
CA MET A 317 6.99 30.26 -1.06
C MET A 317 8.41 30.31 -0.53
N SER A 318 8.54 30.43 0.79
CA SER A 318 9.83 30.42 1.49
C SER A 318 9.97 29.09 2.23
N TRP A 319 10.94 28.27 1.80
CA TRP A 319 11.14 26.88 2.23
C TRP A 319 9.87 26.01 2.17
N PRO A 320 9.49 25.53 0.97
CA PRO A 320 8.50 24.47 0.87
C PRO A 320 9.04 23.17 1.44
N ASP A 321 8.33 22.64 2.41
CA ASP A 321 8.76 21.51 3.24
C ASP A 321 8.05 20.24 2.75
N CYS A 322 6.85 19.98 3.25
CA CYS A 322 6.01 18.87 2.79
C CYS A 322 5.15 19.26 1.58
N VAL A 323 5.12 18.35 0.60
CA VAL A 323 4.18 18.37 -0.54
C VAL A 323 3.34 17.11 -0.50
N ILE A 324 2.04 17.24 -0.80
CA ILE A 324 1.20 16.10 -1.17
C ILE A 324 0.49 16.37 -2.49
N ALA A 325 0.40 15.34 -3.32
CA ALA A 325 -0.26 15.38 -4.61
C ALA A 325 -1.55 14.55 -4.56
N SER A 326 -2.66 15.19 -4.92
CA SER A 326 -3.93 14.55 -5.21
C SER A 326 -4.20 14.59 -6.71
N GLU A 327 -5.26 13.93 -7.18
CA GLU A 327 -5.55 13.86 -8.62
C GLU A 327 -5.75 15.22 -9.29
N ASP A 328 -6.25 16.20 -8.54
CA ASP A 328 -6.68 17.50 -9.01
C ASP A 328 -5.99 18.68 -8.33
N ALA A 329 -5.22 18.46 -7.25
CA ALA A 329 -4.53 19.53 -6.55
C ALA A 329 -3.19 19.09 -5.93
N VAL A 330 -2.30 20.05 -5.75
CA VAL A 330 -1.07 19.92 -4.96
C VAL A 330 -1.20 20.80 -3.73
N TYR A 331 -0.89 20.25 -2.57
CA TYR A 331 -0.85 20.98 -1.30
C TYR A 331 0.58 21.04 -0.79
N VAL A 332 0.95 22.17 -0.18
CA VAL A 332 2.31 22.44 0.30
C VAL A 332 2.30 23.16 1.63
N LEU A 333 3.11 22.66 2.57
CA LEU A 333 3.44 23.35 3.81
C LEU A 333 4.74 24.15 3.63
N THR A 334 4.79 25.35 4.21
CA THR A 334 6.00 26.19 4.23
C THR A 334 6.47 26.38 5.66
N THR A 335 7.76 26.16 5.94
CA THR A 335 8.28 26.13 7.32
C THR A 335 9.39 27.13 7.62
N GLN A 336 9.99 27.74 6.59
CA GLN A 336 11.09 28.71 6.69
C GLN A 336 12.30 28.19 7.49
N VAL A 337 12.67 26.91 7.34
CA VAL A 337 13.77 26.28 8.10
C VAL A 337 15.10 27.02 7.93
N HIS A 338 15.42 27.53 6.74
CA HIS A 338 16.64 28.35 6.48
C HIS A 338 16.75 29.60 7.35
N LEU A 339 15.65 30.06 7.93
CA LEU A 339 15.58 31.25 8.79
C LEU A 339 15.57 30.91 10.29
N MET A 340 15.65 29.62 10.66
CA MET A 340 15.67 29.19 12.06
C MET A 340 17.01 29.48 12.76
N PRO A 341 17.02 29.56 14.12
CA PRO A 341 18.22 29.86 14.92
C PRO A 341 19.47 29.05 14.58
N PHE A 342 19.34 27.74 14.38
CA PHE A 342 20.50 26.86 14.16
C PHE A 342 21.21 27.11 12.82
N LEU A 343 20.57 27.78 11.85
CA LEU A 343 21.20 28.22 10.60
C LEU A 343 21.59 29.70 10.62
N ASN A 344 21.22 30.44 11.67
CA ASN A 344 21.32 31.91 11.77
C ASN A 344 21.94 32.35 13.10
N ASP A 345 22.95 31.62 13.55
CA ASP A 345 23.80 32.00 14.69
C ASP A 345 23.00 32.27 15.97
N GLY A 346 21.93 31.48 16.17
CA GLY A 346 21.04 31.55 17.33
C GLY A 346 19.85 32.51 17.18
N VAL A 347 19.72 33.21 16.04
CA VAL A 347 18.65 34.20 15.83
C VAL A 347 17.53 33.61 14.98
N ASP A 348 16.28 33.69 15.45
CA ASP A 348 15.11 33.35 14.65
C ASP A 348 14.74 34.49 13.70
N LEU A 349 14.95 34.27 12.41
CA LEU A 349 14.66 35.24 11.34
C LEU A 349 13.35 34.95 10.60
N ARG A 350 12.60 33.93 11.02
CA ARG A 350 11.33 33.56 10.39
C ARG A 350 10.32 34.69 10.49
N LYS A 351 9.53 34.86 9.43
CA LYS A 351 8.48 35.88 9.34
C LYS A 351 7.13 35.20 9.31
N GLU A 352 6.12 35.83 9.92
CA GLU A 352 4.76 35.32 9.77
C GLU A 352 4.21 35.65 8.37
N PRO A 353 3.44 34.73 7.74
CA PRO A 353 3.04 33.43 8.24
C PRO A 353 3.70 32.24 7.53
N ASN A 354 3.93 31.14 8.26
CA ASN A 354 3.96 29.80 7.68
C ASN A 354 2.56 29.43 7.17
N LYS A 355 2.48 28.69 6.07
CA LYS A 355 1.23 28.50 5.32
C LYS A 355 1.01 27.05 4.90
N LEU A 356 -0.26 26.73 4.70
CA LEU A 356 -0.69 25.65 3.81
C LEU A 356 -1.20 26.30 2.52
N LEU A 357 -0.53 25.98 1.41
CA LEU A 357 -0.88 26.46 0.08
C LEU A 357 -1.48 25.33 -0.75
N ARG A 358 -2.41 25.65 -1.65
CA ARG A 358 -2.98 24.73 -2.63
C ARG A 358 -2.88 25.29 -4.04
N VAL A 359 -2.33 24.53 -4.98
CA VAL A 359 -2.50 24.77 -6.41
C VAL A 359 -3.49 23.76 -6.95
N GLN A 360 -4.55 24.25 -7.59
CA GLN A 360 -5.40 23.40 -8.40
C GLN A 360 -4.59 23.00 -9.64
N LEU A 361 -4.38 21.71 -9.82
CA LEU A 361 -3.90 21.20 -11.09
C LEU A 361 -5.01 21.43 -12.10
N GLY A 362 -4.70 22.18 -13.16
CA GLY A 362 -5.69 22.56 -14.17
C GLY A 362 -6.55 21.36 -14.52
N ALA A 363 -7.88 21.53 -14.37
CA ALA A 363 -8.83 20.45 -14.59
C ALA A 363 -8.41 19.75 -15.87
N ALA A 364 -7.99 18.48 -15.75
CA ALA A 364 -8.08 17.64 -16.91
C ALA A 364 -9.53 17.80 -17.32
N LYS A 365 -9.80 18.40 -18.50
CA LYS A 365 -11.09 18.20 -19.16
C LYS A 365 -11.38 16.74 -18.91
N ALA A 366 -12.51 16.44 -18.25
CA ALA A 366 -12.91 15.07 -18.01
C ALA A 366 -12.86 14.40 -19.39
N LYS A 367 -11.75 13.74 -19.68
CA LYS A 367 -11.54 13.07 -20.96
C LYS A 367 -12.62 12.02 -20.93
N GLY A 368 -13.36 11.91 -22.03
CA GLY A 368 -14.44 10.93 -22.10
C GLY A 368 -13.88 9.59 -21.63
N LYS A 369 -14.68 8.80 -20.90
CA LYS A 369 -14.29 7.49 -20.36
C LYS A 369 -13.54 6.62 -21.39
N LEU A 370 -13.83 6.82 -22.68
CA LEU A 370 -13.19 6.19 -23.82
C LEU A 370 -11.74 6.66 -24.08
N GLU A 371 -11.43 7.96 -23.98
CA GLU A 371 -10.08 8.50 -24.23
C GLU A 371 -9.10 8.15 -23.12
N ALA A 372 -9.56 8.08 -21.85
CA ALA A 372 -8.74 7.61 -20.74
C ALA A 372 -8.37 6.12 -20.87
N VAL A 373 -9.30 5.30 -21.37
CA VAL A 373 -9.09 3.87 -21.67
C VAL A 373 -8.14 3.69 -22.85
N LEU A 374 -8.21 4.55 -23.87
CA LEU A 374 -7.34 4.50 -25.06
C LEU A 374 -5.89 4.96 -24.78
N GLU A 375 -5.67 5.81 -23.78
CA GLU A 375 -4.34 6.29 -23.36
C GLU A 375 -3.68 5.41 -22.28
N GLY A 376 -4.21 4.21 -22.00
CA GLY A 376 -3.62 3.26 -21.05
C GLY A 376 -3.80 3.63 -19.58
N ARG A 377 -4.66 4.61 -19.26
CA ARG A 377 -5.08 4.85 -17.88
C ARG A 377 -6.13 3.83 -17.49
N SER A 378 -5.88 3.21 -16.35
CA SER A 378 -6.60 2.05 -15.84
C SER A 378 -8.11 2.30 -15.85
N GLY A 379 -8.89 1.45 -16.52
CA GLY A 379 -10.36 1.52 -16.57
C GLY A 379 -11.04 1.16 -15.24
N PHE A 380 -10.33 1.29 -14.13
CA PHE A 380 -10.80 0.92 -12.80
C PHE A 380 -11.56 2.08 -12.14
N PRO A 381 -12.57 1.76 -11.33
CA PRO A 381 -13.32 2.76 -10.57
C PRO A 381 -12.42 3.48 -9.55
N ALA A 382 -12.53 4.81 -9.48
CA ALA A 382 -11.77 5.67 -8.56
C ALA A 382 -12.11 5.45 -7.07
N ALA A 383 -13.25 4.81 -6.78
CA ALA A 383 -13.66 4.45 -5.43
C ALA A 383 -14.42 3.12 -5.47
N MET A 384 -14.20 2.30 -4.45
CA MET A 384 -14.88 1.02 -4.28
C MET A 384 -15.90 1.06 -3.15
N PRO A 385 -17.08 0.44 -3.32
CA PRO A 385 -18.04 0.34 -2.24
C PRO A 385 -17.43 -0.32 -0.99
N PRO A 386 -17.68 0.22 0.22
CA PRO A 386 -17.08 -0.30 1.43
C PRO A 386 -17.64 -1.67 1.81
N ILE A 387 -16.82 -2.47 2.50
CA ILE A 387 -17.19 -3.73 3.17
C ILE A 387 -16.66 -3.69 4.61
N PRO A 388 -17.28 -4.44 5.56
CA PRO A 388 -16.71 -4.57 6.89
C PRO A 388 -15.31 -5.19 6.83
N THR A 389 -14.46 -4.86 7.81
CA THR A 389 -13.21 -5.61 8.02
C THR A 389 -13.57 -7.00 8.51
N LEU A 390 -13.10 -8.03 7.80
CA LEU A 390 -13.33 -9.44 8.12
C LEU A 390 -12.10 -10.03 8.80
N THR A 391 -12.32 -10.93 9.75
CA THR A 391 -11.31 -11.86 10.26
C THR A 391 -11.10 -12.99 9.27
N VAL A 392 -9.97 -13.71 9.33
CA VAL A 392 -9.69 -14.83 8.40
C VAL A 392 -10.79 -15.92 8.45
N PRO A 393 -11.33 -16.32 9.62
CA PRO A 393 -12.49 -17.22 9.66
C PRO A 393 -13.72 -16.67 8.93
N GLU A 394 -14.03 -15.37 9.08
CA GLU A 394 -15.12 -14.73 8.34
C GLU A 394 -14.84 -14.69 6.83
N GLU A 395 -13.59 -14.44 6.42
CA GLU A 395 -13.19 -14.52 5.01
C GLU A 395 -13.34 -15.93 4.45
N LEU A 396 -12.98 -16.98 5.20
CA LEU A 396 -13.16 -18.37 4.76
C LEU A 396 -14.62 -18.78 4.65
N ALA A 397 -15.47 -18.33 5.59
CA ALA A 397 -16.91 -18.55 5.48
C ALA A 397 -17.50 -17.86 4.24
N VAL A 398 -17.11 -16.60 3.99
CA VAL A 398 -17.45 -15.88 2.76
C VAL A 398 -16.95 -16.63 1.53
N ALA A 399 -15.70 -17.10 1.53
CA ALA A 399 -15.11 -17.84 0.42
C ALA A 399 -15.93 -19.09 0.08
N ALA A 400 -16.27 -19.91 1.09
CA ALA A 400 -17.10 -21.09 0.91
C ALA A 400 -18.45 -20.73 0.25
N ARG A 401 -19.12 -19.67 0.72
CA ARG A 401 -20.40 -19.21 0.15
C ARG A 401 -20.27 -18.71 -1.29
N ILE A 402 -19.21 -17.97 -1.62
CA ILE A 402 -18.95 -17.51 -3.00
C ILE A 402 -18.75 -18.70 -3.93
N LEU A 403 -17.89 -19.65 -3.53
CA LEU A 403 -17.57 -20.83 -4.35
C LEU A 403 -18.80 -21.71 -4.54
N ALA A 404 -19.63 -21.89 -3.50
CA ALA A 404 -20.89 -22.60 -3.60
C ALA A 404 -21.88 -21.89 -4.55
N ALA A 405 -22.04 -20.57 -4.43
CA ALA A 405 -22.92 -19.78 -5.31
C ALA A 405 -22.45 -19.79 -6.77
N ALA A 406 -21.13 -19.88 -7.00
CA ALA A 406 -20.54 -20.02 -8.32
C ALA A 406 -20.62 -21.46 -8.88
N GLY A 407 -21.14 -22.43 -8.11
CA GLY A 407 -21.31 -23.83 -8.53
C GLY A 407 -20.04 -24.67 -8.43
N LEU A 408 -19.04 -24.24 -7.64
CA LEU A 408 -17.76 -24.94 -7.48
C LEU A 408 -17.78 -25.94 -6.30
N ALA A 409 -18.81 -25.89 -5.45
CA ALA A 409 -18.99 -26.84 -4.37
C ALA A 409 -19.62 -28.15 -4.88
N LEU A 410 -19.07 -29.30 -4.47
CA LEU A 410 -19.64 -30.62 -4.71
C LEU A 410 -19.89 -31.31 -3.36
N ASP A 411 -21.14 -31.28 -2.89
CA ASP A 411 -21.56 -31.86 -1.62
C ASP A 411 -20.63 -31.46 -0.44
N VAL A 412 -20.01 -32.44 0.23
CA VAL A 412 -19.02 -32.26 1.31
C VAL A 412 -17.58 -32.44 0.81
N ALA A 413 -17.37 -32.61 -0.49
CA ALA A 413 -16.06 -32.78 -1.10
C ALA A 413 -15.37 -31.42 -1.33
N GLY A 414 -14.06 -31.40 -1.14
CA GLY A 414 -13.24 -30.19 -1.18
C GLY A 414 -13.03 -29.56 0.19
N HIS A 415 -12.04 -28.67 0.27
CA HIS A 415 -11.75 -27.91 1.48
C HIS A 415 -10.96 -26.65 1.14
N ILE A 416 -11.02 -25.67 2.05
CA ILE A 416 -10.28 -24.42 1.97
C ILE A 416 -9.45 -24.29 3.23
N THR A 417 -8.17 -23.97 3.08
CA THR A 417 -7.29 -23.69 4.22
C THR A 417 -6.56 -22.37 4.03
N ALA A 418 -6.32 -21.64 5.13
CA ALA A 418 -5.53 -20.42 5.14
C ALA A 418 -4.51 -20.46 6.28
N MET A 419 -3.23 -20.19 5.99
CA MET A 419 -2.17 -20.19 6.99
C MET A 419 -2.41 -19.15 8.08
N ILE A 420 -2.17 -19.54 9.34
CA ILE A 420 -2.15 -18.61 10.48
C ILE A 420 -0.77 -17.94 10.52
N PRO A 421 -0.69 -16.60 10.47
CA PRO A 421 0.59 -15.89 10.58
C PRO A 421 1.30 -16.17 11.91
N GLY A 422 2.64 -16.18 11.90
CA GLY A 422 3.45 -16.35 13.12
C GLY A 422 4.38 -17.56 13.12
N GLY A 423 4.40 -18.35 12.04
CA GLY A 423 5.40 -19.40 11.84
C GLY A 423 5.15 -20.70 12.63
N SER A 424 3.98 -20.85 13.26
CA SER A 424 3.59 -22.09 13.95
C SER A 424 3.29 -23.25 12.99
N GLY A 425 3.06 -22.96 11.71
CA GLY A 425 2.57 -23.94 10.74
C GLY A 425 1.07 -24.25 10.86
N HIS A 426 0.36 -23.62 11.81
CA HIS A 426 -1.09 -23.79 11.95
C HIS A 426 -1.83 -23.11 10.80
N MET A 427 -3.04 -23.59 10.50
CA MET A 427 -3.90 -23.04 9.46
C MET A 427 -5.37 -23.11 9.88
N TRP A 428 -6.16 -22.14 9.41
CA TRP A 428 -7.61 -22.22 9.43
C TRP A 428 -8.08 -23.19 8.35
N SER A 429 -9.17 -23.92 8.60
CA SER A 429 -9.78 -24.85 7.66
C SER A 429 -11.30 -24.75 7.69
N THR A 430 -11.94 -24.94 6.53
CA THR A 430 -13.38 -25.20 6.46
C THR A 430 -13.72 -26.57 7.07
N PRO A 431 -14.87 -26.70 7.73
CA PRO A 431 -15.30 -27.95 8.37
C PRO A 431 -15.57 -29.06 7.35
N TYR A 432 -15.24 -30.30 7.72
CA TYR A 432 -15.71 -31.48 7.01
C TYR A 432 -17.12 -31.84 7.50
N GLY A 433 -18.05 -32.06 6.56
CA GLY A 433 -19.43 -32.45 6.85
C GLY A 433 -20.47 -31.33 6.78
N ILE A 434 -20.06 -30.05 6.71
CA ILE A 434 -20.97 -28.94 6.42
C ILE A 434 -20.80 -28.51 4.97
N TRP A 435 -21.90 -28.37 4.26
CA TRP A 435 -21.87 -27.96 2.86
C TRP A 435 -21.38 -26.50 2.78
N TRP A 436 -20.54 -26.16 1.81
CA TRP A 436 -20.01 -24.80 1.68
C TRP A 436 -21.08 -23.71 1.58
N ARG A 437 -22.25 -24.07 1.05
CA ARG A 437 -23.42 -23.19 0.99
C ARG A 437 -24.06 -22.90 2.35
N ASP A 438 -23.66 -23.61 3.42
CA ASP A 438 -24.22 -23.59 4.77
C ASP A 438 -23.17 -23.22 5.85
N VAL A 439 -21.88 -23.19 5.50
CA VAL A 439 -20.78 -22.81 6.41
C VAL A 439 -20.92 -21.37 6.91
N THR A 440 -20.71 -21.15 8.21
CA THR A 440 -20.60 -19.83 8.84
C THR A 440 -19.21 -19.63 9.44
N SER A 441 -18.88 -18.40 9.86
CA SER A 441 -17.59 -18.14 10.53
C SER A 441 -17.41 -18.92 11.83
N ALA A 442 -18.51 -19.34 12.49
CA ALA A 442 -18.47 -20.14 13.71
C ALA A 442 -18.09 -21.61 13.47
N ASP A 443 -18.16 -22.08 12.22
CA ASP A 443 -17.84 -23.45 11.84
C ASP A 443 -16.39 -23.64 11.40
N ILE A 444 -15.65 -22.54 11.19
CA ILE A 444 -14.24 -22.60 10.82
C ILE A 444 -13.43 -23.10 12.01
N LEU A 445 -12.51 -24.02 11.74
CA LEU A 445 -11.63 -24.65 12.72
C LEU A 445 -10.17 -24.30 12.44
N ALA A 446 -9.30 -24.42 13.45
CA ALA A 446 -7.86 -24.36 13.27
C ALA A 446 -7.27 -25.77 13.35
N ILE A 447 -6.32 -26.05 12.46
CA ILE A 447 -5.52 -27.27 12.46
C ILE A 447 -4.03 -26.94 12.60
N ASP A 448 -3.26 -27.87 13.15
CA ASP A 448 -1.80 -27.76 13.21
C ASP A 448 -1.13 -28.10 11.86
N ALA A 449 0.20 -28.09 11.83
CA ALA A 449 0.99 -28.36 10.62
C ALA A 449 0.85 -29.79 10.09
N ASP A 450 0.36 -30.72 10.91
CA ASP A 450 0.17 -32.13 10.58
C ASP A 450 -1.31 -32.44 10.25
N GLY A 451 -2.18 -31.42 10.34
CA GLY A 451 -3.60 -31.53 10.01
C GLY A 451 -4.48 -31.95 11.18
N ASN A 452 -3.98 -31.94 12.43
CA ASN A 452 -4.82 -32.24 13.60
C ASN A 452 -5.62 -31.01 14.01
N VAL A 453 -6.89 -31.20 14.35
CA VAL A 453 -7.75 -30.11 14.87
C VAL A 453 -7.26 -29.65 16.23
N VAL A 454 -6.95 -28.35 16.36
CA VAL A 454 -6.50 -27.72 17.60
C VAL A 454 -7.51 -26.70 18.17
N GLU A 455 -8.43 -26.22 17.33
CA GLU A 455 -9.54 -25.34 17.72
C GLU A 455 -10.76 -25.61 16.83
N GLY A 456 -11.96 -25.64 17.41
CA GLY A 456 -13.22 -25.87 16.68
C GLY A 456 -13.92 -27.17 17.08
N SER A 457 -15.14 -27.35 16.59
CA SER A 457 -16.02 -28.49 16.95
C SER A 457 -16.19 -29.51 15.84
N TRP A 458 -15.58 -29.26 14.67
CA TRP A 458 -15.76 -30.05 13.45
C TRP A 458 -14.47 -30.77 13.06
N ASP A 459 -14.63 -31.87 12.35
CA ASP A 459 -13.50 -32.61 11.78
C ASP A 459 -12.93 -31.90 10.55
N VAL A 460 -11.70 -32.25 10.19
CA VAL A 460 -11.08 -31.89 8.92
C VAL A 460 -11.10 -33.10 7.97
N THR A 461 -11.10 -32.83 6.67
CA THR A 461 -11.04 -33.89 5.65
C THR A 461 -9.73 -34.69 5.74
N PRO A 462 -9.75 -36.02 5.55
CA PRO A 462 -8.53 -36.82 5.45
C PRO A 462 -7.58 -36.36 4.33
N ALA A 463 -8.12 -35.69 3.29
CA ALA A 463 -7.32 -35.18 2.16
C ALA A 463 -6.51 -33.91 2.48
N VAL A 464 -6.53 -33.43 3.73
CA VAL A 464 -5.82 -32.22 4.15
C VAL A 464 -4.30 -32.32 3.99
N ALA A 465 -3.76 -33.54 3.88
CA ALA A 465 -2.35 -33.78 3.57
C ALA A 465 -1.89 -33.10 2.27
N ILE A 466 -2.80 -32.91 1.30
CA ILE A 466 -2.52 -32.12 0.09
C ILE A 466 -2.16 -30.67 0.45
N HIS A 467 -2.92 -30.07 1.37
CA HIS A 467 -2.77 -28.67 1.74
C HIS A 467 -1.58 -28.48 2.68
N THR A 468 -1.41 -29.34 3.70
CA THR A 468 -0.32 -29.20 4.68
C THR A 468 1.05 -29.26 4.01
N GLU A 469 1.26 -30.20 3.08
CA GLU A 469 2.53 -30.33 2.37
C GLU A 469 2.77 -29.18 1.37
N LEU A 470 1.72 -28.70 0.70
CA LEU A 470 1.86 -27.58 -0.22
C LEU A 470 2.15 -26.27 0.53
N HIS A 471 1.45 -25.99 1.64
CA HIS A 471 1.76 -24.85 2.53
C HIS A 471 3.19 -24.91 3.04
N ARG A 472 3.67 -26.10 3.43
CA ARG A 472 5.04 -26.31 3.92
C ARG A 472 6.09 -26.06 2.82
N ALA A 473 5.80 -26.48 1.60
CA ALA A 473 6.70 -26.28 0.46
C ALA A 473 6.69 -24.84 -0.08
N ARG A 474 5.57 -24.11 0.10
CA ARG A 474 5.30 -22.86 -0.62
C ARG A 474 4.69 -21.78 0.26
N ALA A 475 5.52 -20.80 0.62
CA ALA A 475 5.08 -19.61 1.34
C ALA A 475 4.10 -18.72 0.55
N ASP A 476 4.11 -18.79 -0.79
CA ASP A 476 3.17 -18.06 -1.66
C ASP A 476 1.79 -18.72 -1.74
N ALA A 477 1.65 -19.98 -1.33
CA ALA A 477 0.40 -20.72 -1.28
C ALA A 477 -0.37 -20.52 0.04
N ALA A 478 -0.36 -19.30 0.61
CA ALA A 478 -0.93 -19.01 1.93
C ALA A 478 -2.42 -19.39 2.09
N VAL A 479 -3.16 -19.46 0.98
CA VAL A 479 -4.51 -20.01 0.90
C VAL A 479 -4.56 -21.05 -0.21
N ILE A 480 -5.19 -22.19 0.10
CA ILE A 480 -5.41 -23.27 -0.87
C ILE A 480 -6.89 -23.61 -0.88
N ILE A 481 -7.46 -23.69 -2.09
CA ILE A 481 -8.82 -24.16 -2.35
C ILE A 481 -8.71 -25.44 -3.18
N HIS A 482 -9.19 -26.55 -2.64
CA HIS A 482 -9.38 -27.79 -3.38
C HIS A 482 -10.86 -28.08 -3.54
N GLY A 483 -11.26 -28.48 -4.75
CA GLY A 483 -12.63 -28.89 -5.02
C GLY A 483 -12.78 -29.59 -6.37
N HIS A 484 -14.02 -29.87 -6.71
CA HIS A 484 -14.41 -30.70 -7.84
C HIS A 484 -15.40 -29.95 -8.74
N PRO A 485 -15.06 -28.74 -9.22
CA PRO A 485 -15.98 -27.96 -10.04
C PRO A 485 -16.16 -28.66 -11.38
N TYR A 486 -17.35 -28.54 -11.98
CA TYR A 486 -17.77 -29.43 -13.06
C TYR A 486 -16.84 -29.40 -14.28
N TYR A 487 -16.51 -28.21 -14.79
CA TYR A 487 -15.66 -28.09 -15.99
C TYR A 487 -14.19 -28.35 -15.69
N GLY A 488 -13.69 -27.94 -14.53
CA GLY A 488 -12.37 -28.36 -14.05
C GLY A 488 -12.25 -29.88 -13.95
N SER A 489 -13.31 -30.55 -13.50
CA SER A 489 -13.38 -32.02 -13.40
C SER A 489 -13.46 -32.69 -14.78
N LEU A 490 -14.13 -32.09 -15.76
CA LEU A 490 -14.11 -32.56 -17.15
C LEU A 490 -12.70 -32.52 -17.73
N LEU A 491 -11.99 -31.40 -17.56
CA LEU A 491 -10.59 -31.30 -18.03
C LEU A 491 -9.65 -32.23 -17.26
N SER A 492 -9.87 -32.40 -15.95
CA SER A 492 -9.21 -33.39 -15.11
C SER A 492 -9.40 -34.82 -15.62
N ALA A 493 -10.61 -35.20 -16.02
CA ALA A 493 -10.89 -36.52 -16.60
C ALA A 493 -10.32 -36.70 -18.01
N MET A 494 -10.19 -35.62 -18.78
CA MET A 494 -9.55 -35.63 -20.09
C MET A 494 -8.02 -35.51 -20.05
N HIS A 495 -7.45 -35.19 -18.88
CA HIS A 495 -6.03 -34.89 -18.68
C HIS A 495 -5.58 -33.73 -19.58
N GLU A 496 -6.42 -32.71 -19.70
CA GLU A 496 -6.23 -31.57 -20.60
C GLU A 496 -5.98 -30.29 -19.78
N ILE A 497 -4.95 -29.51 -20.16
CA ILE A 497 -4.72 -28.17 -19.61
C ILE A 497 -5.49 -27.15 -20.47
N PRO A 498 -6.27 -26.23 -19.87
CA PRO A 498 -6.97 -25.25 -20.66
C PRO A 498 -6.00 -24.22 -21.26
N GLU A 499 -6.16 -23.98 -22.55
CA GLU A 499 -5.49 -22.90 -23.28
C GLU A 499 -5.84 -21.49 -22.77
N ILE A 500 -4.85 -20.59 -22.79
CA ILE A 500 -5.01 -19.17 -22.45
C ILE A 500 -5.64 -18.42 -23.62
N ALA A 501 -6.92 -18.65 -23.87
CA ALA A 501 -7.65 -18.16 -25.04
C ALA A 501 -8.59 -16.97 -24.74
N GLU A 502 -8.73 -16.56 -23.49
CA GLU A 502 -9.56 -15.44 -23.06
C GLU A 502 -8.79 -14.53 -22.08
N GLN A 503 -9.16 -13.25 -22.04
CA GLN A 503 -8.39 -12.23 -21.30
C GLN A 503 -8.18 -12.56 -19.83
N GLN A 504 -9.18 -13.11 -19.13
CA GLN A 504 -9.05 -13.41 -17.71
C GLN A 504 -8.25 -14.68 -17.47
N ALA A 505 -8.24 -15.62 -18.41
CA ALA A 505 -7.36 -16.79 -18.37
C ALA A 505 -5.87 -16.39 -18.29
N ILE A 506 -5.49 -15.20 -18.78
CA ILE A 506 -4.11 -14.68 -18.73
C ILE A 506 -3.55 -14.67 -17.31
N MET A 507 -4.40 -14.59 -16.29
CA MET A 507 -3.95 -14.65 -14.89
C MET A 507 -3.19 -15.94 -14.55
N PHE A 508 -3.38 -17.01 -15.34
CA PHE A 508 -2.72 -18.32 -15.18
C PHE A 508 -1.63 -18.58 -16.22
N ASP A 509 -1.21 -17.60 -17.03
CA ASP A 509 -0.23 -17.80 -18.09
C ASP A 509 1.11 -18.31 -17.54
N GLY A 510 1.46 -19.57 -17.83
CA GLY A 510 2.65 -20.24 -17.30
C GLY A 510 2.50 -20.82 -15.88
N ASP A 511 1.30 -20.75 -15.28
CA ASP A 511 1.06 -21.15 -13.89
C ASP A 511 0.02 -22.28 -13.74
N ILE A 512 -0.30 -23.00 -14.83
CA ILE A 512 -1.19 -24.17 -14.79
C ILE A 512 -0.34 -25.45 -14.82
N ALA A 513 -0.57 -26.35 -13.86
CA ALA A 513 0.03 -27.67 -13.84
C ALA A 513 -1.03 -28.77 -13.96
N LEU A 514 -0.67 -29.87 -14.61
CA LEU A 514 -1.42 -31.12 -14.59
C LEU A 514 -0.63 -32.15 -13.80
N PHE A 515 -1.21 -32.62 -12.70
CA PHE A 515 -0.67 -33.73 -11.92
C PHE A 515 -1.25 -35.03 -12.46
N HIS A 516 -0.43 -35.82 -13.15
CA HIS A 516 -0.87 -37.00 -13.90
C HIS A 516 -1.11 -38.25 -13.03
N GLU A 517 -0.58 -38.29 -11.81
CA GLU A 517 -0.70 -39.47 -10.94
C GLU A 517 -2.05 -39.47 -10.22
N TYR A 518 -2.82 -40.55 -10.41
CA TYR A 518 -4.01 -40.83 -9.62
C TYR A 518 -3.86 -42.20 -8.94
N THR A 519 -3.59 -42.18 -7.64
CA THR A 519 -3.47 -43.38 -6.80
C THR A 519 -4.67 -43.57 -5.88
N GLY A 520 -5.74 -42.78 -6.05
CA GLY A 520 -6.87 -42.68 -5.12
C GLY A 520 -6.87 -41.33 -4.40
N GLY A 521 -7.40 -41.30 -3.17
CA GLY A 521 -7.29 -40.14 -2.30
C GLY A 521 -5.84 -39.86 -1.90
N ILE A 522 -5.46 -38.58 -1.83
CA ILE A 522 -4.16 -38.16 -1.28
C ILE A 522 -4.40 -37.87 0.20
N ASP A 523 -4.29 -38.90 1.03
CA ASP A 523 -4.66 -38.90 2.44
C ASP A 523 -3.45 -39.08 3.37
N ASN A 524 -2.24 -39.03 2.83
CA ASN A 524 -1.00 -39.18 3.57
C ASN A 524 0.07 -38.16 3.14
N PRO A 525 1.00 -37.80 4.04
CA PRO A 525 2.05 -36.80 3.76
C PRO A 525 2.96 -37.13 2.57
N ALA A 526 3.29 -38.39 2.34
CA ALA A 526 4.19 -38.77 1.25
C ALA A 526 3.58 -38.44 -0.12
N ASP A 527 2.28 -38.68 -0.28
CA ASP A 527 1.53 -38.35 -1.49
C ASP A 527 1.37 -36.84 -1.66
N GLY A 528 1.13 -36.12 -0.56
CA GLY A 528 1.10 -34.64 -0.55
C GLY A 528 2.45 -34.02 -0.97
N GLN A 529 3.58 -34.57 -0.52
CA GLN A 529 4.93 -34.12 -0.88
C GLN A 529 5.24 -34.37 -2.36
N ARG A 530 4.82 -35.54 -2.88
CA ARG A 530 4.95 -35.86 -4.31
C ARG A 530 4.17 -34.87 -5.17
N LEU A 531 2.93 -34.58 -4.79
CA LEU A 531 2.11 -33.57 -5.45
C LEU A 531 2.77 -32.19 -5.41
N ALA A 532 3.17 -31.71 -4.21
CA ALA A 532 3.79 -30.41 -4.04
C ALA A 532 5.08 -30.25 -4.87
N SER A 533 5.87 -31.31 -4.98
CA SER A 533 7.09 -31.33 -5.80
C SER A 533 6.77 -31.30 -7.30
N ALA A 534 5.74 -32.02 -7.75
CA ALA A 534 5.38 -32.14 -9.15
C ALA A 534 4.75 -30.86 -9.72
N VAL A 535 3.97 -30.13 -8.93
CA VAL A 535 3.23 -28.94 -9.38
C VAL A 535 4.07 -27.66 -9.35
N GLY A 536 5.22 -27.68 -8.68
CA GLY A 536 6.12 -26.53 -8.57
C GLY A 536 5.40 -25.27 -8.12
N ASN A 537 5.57 -24.17 -8.86
CA ASN A 537 4.98 -22.87 -8.55
C ASN A 537 3.59 -22.62 -9.17
N ALA A 538 2.94 -23.65 -9.73
CA ALA A 538 1.63 -23.49 -10.36
C ALA A 538 0.57 -22.93 -9.38
N THR A 539 -0.27 -22.02 -9.85
CA THR A 539 -1.36 -21.42 -9.07
C THR A 539 -2.71 -22.04 -9.37
N ALA A 540 -2.82 -22.75 -10.50
CA ALA A 540 -3.94 -23.61 -10.81
C ALA A 540 -3.44 -25.00 -11.17
N ILE A 541 -3.99 -26.01 -10.51
CA ILE A 541 -3.53 -27.39 -10.61
C ILE A 541 -4.73 -28.25 -10.97
N ILE A 542 -4.60 -29.00 -12.06
CA ILE A 542 -5.53 -30.05 -12.44
C ILE A 542 -4.97 -31.36 -11.91
N LEU A 543 -5.74 -32.06 -11.08
CA LEU A 543 -5.40 -33.38 -10.57
C LEU A 543 -6.08 -34.40 -11.47
N ALA A 544 -5.33 -35.19 -12.23
CA ALA A 544 -5.88 -36.17 -13.18
C ALA A 544 -6.92 -37.09 -12.51
N ASN A 545 -8.08 -37.26 -13.14
CA ASN A 545 -9.20 -38.07 -12.64
C ASN A 545 -9.74 -37.71 -11.23
N HIS A 546 -9.36 -36.55 -10.69
CA HIS A 546 -9.73 -36.15 -9.34
C HIS A 546 -10.48 -34.82 -9.34
N GLY A 547 -9.80 -33.70 -9.59
CA GLY A 547 -10.42 -32.38 -9.45
C GLY A 547 -9.41 -31.26 -9.68
N VAL A 548 -9.60 -30.13 -9.02
CA VAL A 548 -8.72 -28.97 -9.14
C VAL A 548 -8.24 -28.47 -7.79
N MET A 549 -7.09 -27.79 -7.80
CA MET A 549 -6.56 -27.08 -6.65
C MET A 549 -6.04 -25.71 -7.09
N ILE A 550 -6.35 -24.70 -6.29
CA ILE A 550 -6.00 -23.30 -6.55
C ILE A 550 -5.24 -22.77 -5.35
N THR A 551 -4.15 -22.03 -5.60
CA THR A 551 -3.37 -21.36 -4.55
C THR A 551 -3.49 -19.84 -4.65
N GLY A 552 -3.33 -19.15 -3.52
CA GLY A 552 -3.28 -17.69 -3.45
C GLY A 552 -2.56 -17.18 -2.21
N GLU A 553 -2.10 -15.93 -2.28
CA GLU A 553 -1.44 -15.25 -1.16
C GLU A 553 -2.47 -14.68 -0.15
N SER A 554 -3.74 -14.63 -0.54
CA SER A 554 -4.85 -14.18 0.29
C SER A 554 -6.17 -14.87 -0.10
N VAL A 555 -7.14 -14.88 0.82
CA VAL A 555 -8.46 -15.48 0.56
C VAL A 555 -9.16 -14.83 -0.65
N PRO A 556 -9.23 -13.49 -0.78
CA PRO A 556 -9.79 -12.85 -1.96
C PRO A 556 -9.16 -13.30 -3.28
N GLN A 557 -7.83 -13.42 -3.31
CA GLN A 557 -7.10 -13.80 -4.52
C GLN A 557 -7.37 -15.26 -4.89
N ALA A 558 -7.32 -16.18 -3.92
CA ALA A 558 -7.59 -17.60 -4.16
C ALA A 558 -9.01 -17.83 -4.69
N VAL A 559 -10.02 -17.16 -4.12
CA VAL A 559 -11.42 -17.27 -4.57
C VAL A 559 -11.58 -16.71 -5.98
N TYR A 560 -11.01 -15.53 -6.26
CA TYR A 560 -11.07 -14.94 -7.61
C TYR A 560 -10.42 -15.86 -8.66
N ARG A 561 -9.27 -16.46 -8.33
CA ARG A 561 -8.62 -17.48 -9.17
C ARG A 561 -9.52 -18.69 -9.37
N ALA A 562 -10.12 -19.25 -8.33
CA ALA A 562 -10.96 -20.44 -8.45
C ALA A 562 -12.16 -20.22 -9.38
N VAL A 563 -12.90 -19.11 -9.19
CA VAL A 563 -14.05 -18.77 -10.04
C VAL A 563 -13.62 -18.51 -11.48
N THR A 564 -12.49 -17.82 -11.68
CA THR A 564 -11.98 -17.54 -13.03
C THR A 564 -11.47 -18.81 -13.71
N PHE A 565 -10.80 -19.69 -12.98
CA PHE A 565 -10.28 -20.94 -13.51
C PHE A 565 -11.39 -21.87 -13.97
N GLU A 566 -12.48 -21.99 -13.22
CA GLU A 566 -13.65 -22.77 -13.65
C GLU A 566 -14.26 -22.20 -14.93
N ARG A 567 -14.36 -20.86 -15.05
CA ARG A 567 -14.80 -20.20 -16.29
C ARG A 567 -13.84 -20.48 -17.45
N THR A 568 -12.54 -20.46 -17.21
CA THR A 568 -11.52 -20.82 -18.20
C THR A 568 -11.66 -22.28 -18.66
N CYS A 569 -11.86 -23.21 -17.73
CA CYS A 569 -12.10 -24.62 -18.05
C CYS A 569 -13.36 -24.81 -18.88
N ARG A 570 -14.45 -24.12 -18.51
CA ARG A 570 -15.71 -24.13 -19.25
C ARG A 570 -15.55 -23.66 -20.69
N LEU A 571 -14.93 -22.49 -20.88
CA LEU A 571 -14.70 -21.93 -22.21
C LEU A 571 -13.86 -22.87 -23.08
N HIS A 572 -12.82 -23.46 -22.50
CA HIS A 572 -11.99 -24.43 -23.19
C HIS A 572 -12.82 -25.65 -23.64
N PHE A 573 -13.57 -26.26 -22.72
CA PHE A 573 -14.40 -27.42 -23.00
C PHE A 573 -15.48 -27.11 -24.06
N ASP A 574 -16.19 -26.00 -23.93
CA ASP A 574 -17.26 -25.59 -24.86
C ASP A 574 -16.70 -25.41 -26.30
N MET A 575 -15.46 -24.92 -26.44
CA MET A 575 -14.78 -24.86 -27.74
C MET A 575 -14.48 -26.25 -28.30
N LEU A 576 -13.93 -27.15 -27.49
CA LEU A 576 -13.66 -28.54 -27.90
C LEU A 576 -14.95 -29.25 -28.32
N ALA A 577 -16.03 -29.10 -27.55
CA ALA A 577 -17.34 -29.66 -27.82
C ALA A 577 -17.94 -29.11 -29.15
N ALA A 578 -17.65 -27.86 -29.49
CA ALA A 578 -18.00 -27.26 -30.79
C ALA A 578 -17.09 -27.71 -31.95
N GLY A 579 -16.16 -28.64 -31.72
CA GLY A 579 -15.20 -29.12 -32.72
C GLY A 579 -14.10 -28.11 -33.07
N ARG A 580 -13.79 -27.19 -32.14
CA ARG A 580 -12.81 -26.11 -32.34
C ARG A 580 -11.74 -26.17 -31.24
N ARG A 581 -10.47 -26.05 -31.63
CA ARG A 581 -9.39 -25.82 -30.65
C ARG A 581 -9.35 -24.33 -30.28
N PRO A 582 -9.16 -23.96 -29.00
CA PRO A 582 -8.97 -22.57 -28.61
C PRO A 582 -7.73 -21.96 -29.27
N VAL A 583 -7.80 -20.67 -29.59
CA VAL A 583 -6.65 -19.91 -30.10
C VAL A 583 -6.03 -19.13 -28.95
N PRO A 584 -4.75 -19.37 -28.61
CA PRO A 584 -4.11 -18.67 -27.49
C PRO A 584 -4.01 -17.17 -27.74
N VAL A 585 -4.17 -16.37 -26.68
CA VAL A 585 -3.82 -14.95 -26.69
C VAL A 585 -2.32 -14.81 -27.01
N PRO A 586 -1.89 -13.81 -27.80
CA PRO A 586 -0.48 -13.58 -28.09
C PRO A 586 0.35 -13.43 -26.81
N GLN A 587 1.51 -14.11 -26.73
CA GLN A 587 2.35 -14.15 -25.53
C GLN A 587 2.75 -12.77 -25.01
N ALA A 588 3.08 -11.83 -25.91
CA ALA A 588 3.43 -10.46 -25.53
C ALA A 588 2.28 -9.74 -24.79
N THR A 589 1.03 -9.99 -25.18
CA THR A 589 -0.15 -9.43 -24.51
C THR A 589 -0.38 -10.09 -23.14
N ARG A 590 -0.11 -11.40 -23.04
CA ARG A 590 -0.26 -12.15 -21.78
C ARG A 590 0.65 -11.63 -20.67
N GLN A 591 1.93 -11.42 -20.99
CA GLN A 591 2.92 -10.90 -20.04
C GLN A 591 2.55 -9.51 -19.49
N MET A 592 1.98 -8.65 -20.33
CA MET A 592 1.56 -7.31 -19.94
C MET A 592 0.39 -7.32 -18.94
N LEU A 593 -0.59 -8.22 -19.13
CA LEU A 593 -1.85 -8.19 -18.38
C LEU A 593 -1.86 -9.08 -17.13
N LYS A 594 -1.04 -10.13 -17.07
CA LYS A 594 -1.04 -11.12 -15.99
C LYS A 594 -0.97 -10.50 -14.59
N ARG A 595 -0.08 -9.52 -14.38
CA ARG A 595 0.08 -8.81 -13.10
C ARG A 595 -1.19 -8.05 -12.73
N SER A 596 -1.72 -7.25 -13.65
CA SER A 596 -2.91 -6.42 -13.45
C SER A 596 -4.13 -7.26 -13.06
N LEU A 597 -4.34 -8.41 -13.72
CA LEU A 597 -5.46 -9.30 -13.43
C LEU A 597 -5.35 -9.98 -12.07
N ASN A 598 -4.13 -10.37 -11.65
CA ASN A 598 -3.89 -10.99 -10.35
C ASN A 598 -3.92 -10.00 -9.16
N THR A 599 -3.98 -8.68 -9.41
CA THR A 599 -4.00 -7.67 -8.33
C THR A 599 -5.21 -6.74 -8.37
N LEU A 600 -5.48 -6.09 -9.51
CA LEU A 600 -6.48 -5.01 -9.58
C LEU A 600 -7.92 -5.52 -9.66
N SER A 601 -8.14 -6.70 -10.25
CA SER A 601 -9.49 -7.27 -10.38
C SER A 601 -9.98 -8.00 -9.13
N VAL A 602 -9.03 -8.42 -8.27
CA VAL A 602 -9.31 -9.21 -7.05
C VAL A 602 -10.17 -8.43 -6.06
N ASP A 603 -9.77 -7.20 -5.72
CA ASP A 603 -10.48 -6.39 -4.72
C ASP A 603 -11.89 -6.00 -5.20
N ASN A 604 -12.05 -5.77 -6.50
CA ASN A 604 -13.37 -5.46 -7.09
C ASN A 604 -14.32 -6.65 -7.02
N PHE A 605 -13.86 -7.81 -7.46
CA PHE A 605 -14.62 -9.05 -7.36
C PHE A 605 -15.00 -9.34 -5.90
N TRP A 606 -14.02 -9.35 -4.99
CA TRP A 606 -14.22 -9.69 -3.59
C TRP A 606 -15.23 -8.76 -2.90
N ARG A 607 -15.09 -7.45 -3.05
CA ARG A 607 -16.03 -6.48 -2.45
C ARG A 607 -17.42 -6.61 -3.04
N GLY A 608 -17.54 -6.89 -4.33
CA GLY A 608 -18.81 -7.15 -5.00
C GLY A 608 -19.54 -8.33 -4.36
N GLU A 609 -18.83 -9.45 -4.23
CA GLU A 609 -19.36 -10.69 -3.66
C GLU A 609 -19.68 -10.57 -2.17
N VAL A 610 -18.78 -10.03 -1.35
CA VAL A 610 -19.03 -9.80 0.08
C VAL A 610 -20.29 -8.95 0.29
N ARG A 611 -20.46 -7.87 -0.48
CA ARG A 611 -21.68 -7.04 -0.40
C ARG A 611 -22.93 -7.78 -0.82
N HIS A 612 -22.83 -8.67 -1.82
CA HIS A 612 -23.96 -9.48 -2.26
C HIS A 612 -24.36 -10.50 -1.19
N LEU A 613 -23.37 -11.21 -0.62
CA LEU A 613 -23.59 -12.21 0.43
C LEU A 613 -24.11 -11.60 1.72
N LEU A 614 -23.53 -10.50 2.22
CA LEU A 614 -24.02 -9.86 3.44
C LEU A 614 -25.44 -9.30 3.32
N ARG A 615 -25.92 -9.03 2.09
CA ARG A 615 -27.32 -8.66 1.86
C ARG A 615 -28.28 -9.86 1.85
N SER A 616 -27.81 -11.03 1.44
CA SER A 616 -28.63 -12.23 1.27
C SER A 616 -28.55 -13.19 2.46
N THR A 617 -27.44 -13.18 3.20
CA THR A 617 -27.09 -14.09 4.31
C THR A 617 -26.40 -13.28 5.43
N PRO A 618 -27.14 -12.44 6.18
CA PRO A 618 -26.55 -11.52 7.15
C PRO A 618 -25.94 -12.21 8.38
N ASP A 619 -26.33 -13.45 8.66
CA ASP A 619 -25.85 -14.32 9.74
C ASP A 619 -24.50 -15.01 9.43
N LEU A 620 -24.01 -14.91 8.19
CA LEU A 620 -22.75 -15.50 7.72
C LEU A 620 -21.54 -15.14 8.60
N ILE A 621 -21.48 -13.88 9.04
CA ILE A 621 -20.44 -13.32 9.89
C ILE A 621 -20.99 -13.14 11.30
N GLY A 622 -21.33 -14.24 11.96
CA GLY A 622 -21.98 -14.24 13.27
C GLY A 622 -21.21 -13.41 14.30
N ARG A 623 -21.70 -12.21 14.60
CA ARG A 623 -21.28 -11.47 15.80
C ARG A 623 -21.79 -12.26 17.01
N ARG A 624 -20.92 -13.02 17.69
CA ARG A 624 -21.22 -13.45 19.06
C ARG A 624 -21.53 -12.19 19.89
N GLY A 625 -22.81 -11.99 20.24
CA GLY A 625 -23.24 -11.00 21.22
C GLY A 625 -23.82 -9.68 20.69
N ALA A 626 -24.80 -9.70 19.77
CA ALA A 626 -25.64 -8.52 19.53
C ALA A 626 -27.07 -8.85 19.03
N SER A 627 -27.73 -9.86 19.59
CA SER A 627 -29.19 -10.02 19.46
C SER A 627 -29.76 -10.84 20.62
N CYS A 628 -29.65 -10.32 21.85
CA CYS A 628 -30.45 -10.76 23.00
C CYS A 628 -30.73 -9.61 24.00
N ALA A 629 -30.59 -8.35 23.59
CA ALA A 629 -30.89 -7.19 24.45
C ALA A 629 -32.04 -6.30 23.93
N ALA A 630 -32.69 -6.70 22.84
CA ALA A 630 -33.89 -6.03 22.33
C ALA A 630 -34.94 -7.12 22.15
N GLU A 631 -36.01 -7.04 22.95
CA GLU A 631 -37.09 -8.02 23.13
C GLU A 631 -36.84 -9.06 24.22
N GLY A 632 -37.21 -8.67 25.45
CA GLY A 632 -37.27 -9.57 26.59
C GLY A 632 -38.32 -10.66 26.37
N ASN A 633 -37.86 -11.85 25.97
CA ASN A 633 -38.48 -13.14 26.25
C ASN A 633 -37.56 -14.25 25.72
N CYS A 634 -36.71 -14.80 26.57
CA CYS A 634 -36.21 -16.16 26.39
C CYS A 634 -36.94 -17.05 27.41
N PRO A 635 -37.65 -18.12 26.98
CA PRO A 635 -38.06 -19.17 27.88
C PRO A 635 -36.83 -20.02 28.25
N ASP A 636 -36.68 -20.29 29.54
CA ASP A 636 -35.67 -21.19 30.08
C ASP A 636 -35.85 -22.64 29.56
N GLY A 637 -34.72 -23.26 29.21
CA GLY A 637 -34.49 -24.71 29.27
C GLY A 637 -35.04 -25.57 28.12
N VAL A 638 -34.13 -26.23 27.40
CA VAL A 638 -33.81 -27.68 27.45
C VAL A 638 -32.61 -27.94 26.55
#